data_AF-A0A9D2BUM5-F1
#
_entry.id   AF-A0A9D2BUM5-F1
#
_cell.length_a   1.000
_cell.length_b   1.000
_cell.length_c   1.000
_cell.angle_alpha   90.00
_cell.angle_beta   90.00
_cell.angle_gamma   90.00
#
_symmetry.space_group_name_H-M   'P 1'
#
loop_
_entity.id
_entity.type
_entity.pdbx_description
1 polymer ?
#
loop_
_entity_poly.entity_id
_entity_poly.type
_entity_poly.pdbx_seq_one_letter_code
_entity_poly.pdbx_strand_id
1 'polypeptide(L)'
;MNKRGKAWPFFVVGILIIAFSLTAIFGVSYQYGDTKHTYIKSASDIRFGIDIRGGVDVTFMPEGDIDATPEQMAAAQTVIEDRLVGLGVTDYESYVDSNKDRIIVRFPWKTGESDFNPQAAIDEIGTTAQMVFREGSTVDGAEILSGDEVTSANAAYNETEGWVVQLRFNSEGAEAFADATARMAENGDTISIWLDDENISTATVDEAITGGEAIIKGSFDQESAATLANQINSGALPFALSAESYSTISPTLGARSLEVMVRAGVIAFALVALLMIVRYRLPGTVAAFSLLGQVCATLAVVSGYFTVFPGSTLTLPGIAGIILGIGMGVDANVITAERIKEELSKNKTLDGAIKSGFKMGLTPIIDGNVTIVIVAAILMGAFGPTDGFWAKVFNPIFFWFGPSTAGTIYSFGFTLLTSVLLNFVFGVWATRVMIRGASHCKALRSPWLYGGKKEGGADYKTPSINFVGNRKKFYAFSGVLIAIVLVFCGVFGVGMDVEFKGGSMITLAYQGEADLEALETSIGEELGQSNLTLQTGTDIAGGQTLTVTLPGSETLTTEQLDGMLAALNEQYPDNQFAQNEVSNVDATIGKEFLLKSVVALVAACVLILLYVAYRFRRIGGLKAGSTAVVALLHDMFIIFGVFVILRIPLNGNFIAAMLTILGYSINDTVVIYDRIRENSALFGKRQMSLKELVNLSINQSFSRSLMTSITTCLALGVVCVVSVVYRLDSIYTFAFPLLFGMISGVYSTICIATPLWVDWKLHKKNPGKKKA
;
A
#
# COMPACT_ATOMS: atom_id res chain seq x y z
N MET A 1 -18.86 35.85 -34.96
CA MET A 1 -19.43 35.18 -33.77
C MET A 1 -18.68 35.60 -32.51
N ASN A 2 -19.24 36.55 -31.77
CA ASN A 2 -18.78 37.00 -30.46
C ASN A 2 -19.06 35.91 -29.40
N LYS A 3 -18.07 35.12 -29.02
CA LYS A 3 -18.10 34.41 -27.72
C LYS A 3 -17.25 35.20 -26.73
N ARG A 4 -17.77 36.32 -26.22
CA ARG A 4 -17.22 36.95 -25.01
C ARG A 4 -17.33 35.90 -23.89
N GLY A 5 -16.21 35.48 -23.30
CA GLY A 5 -16.23 34.52 -22.20
C GLY A 5 -17.03 35.08 -21.03
N LYS A 6 -17.70 34.20 -20.29
CA LYS A 6 -18.52 34.55 -19.13
C LYS A 6 -17.72 34.27 -17.85
N ALA A 7 -17.92 35.09 -16.81
CA ALA A 7 -17.22 34.94 -15.52
C ALA A 7 -17.82 33.85 -14.61
N TRP A 8 -19.08 33.45 -14.83
CA TRP A 8 -19.79 32.46 -14.01
C TRP A 8 -19.06 31.10 -13.84
N PRO A 9 -18.29 30.57 -14.81
CA PRO A 9 -17.64 29.26 -14.64
C PRO A 9 -16.63 29.23 -13.48
N PHE A 10 -16.05 30.38 -13.11
CA PHE A 10 -15.18 30.46 -11.93
C PHE A 10 -15.95 30.14 -10.65
N PHE A 11 -17.08 30.80 -10.43
CA PHE A 11 -17.88 30.64 -9.22
C PHE A 11 -18.57 29.27 -9.17
N VAL A 12 -19.15 28.83 -10.29
CA VAL A 12 -19.87 27.55 -10.32
C VAL A 12 -18.93 26.38 -10.08
N VAL A 13 -17.76 26.33 -10.74
CA VAL A 13 -16.81 25.25 -10.51
C VAL A 13 -16.27 25.29 -9.07
N GLY A 14 -15.96 26.47 -8.53
CA GLY A 14 -15.53 26.60 -7.13
C GLY A 14 -16.58 26.10 -6.13
N ILE A 15 -17.86 26.47 -6.33
CA ILE A 15 -18.97 26.01 -5.49
C ILE A 15 -19.16 24.50 -5.63
N LEU A 16 -19.10 23.95 -6.84
CA LEU A 16 -19.22 22.51 -7.07
C LEU A 16 -18.08 21.72 -6.39
N ILE A 17 -16.85 22.24 -6.42
CA ILE A 17 -15.72 21.62 -5.71
C ILE A 17 -15.99 21.63 -4.21
N ILE A 18 -16.44 22.74 -3.64
CA ILE A 18 -16.74 22.84 -2.21
C ILE A 18 -17.89 21.89 -1.83
N ALA A 19 -18.99 21.91 -2.58
CA ALA A 19 -20.14 21.04 -2.35
C ALA A 19 -19.75 19.56 -2.43
N PHE A 20 -18.99 19.17 -3.46
CA PHE A 20 -18.47 17.81 -3.60
C PHE A 20 -17.49 17.44 -2.47
N SER A 21 -16.65 18.37 -2.03
CA SER A 21 -15.72 18.13 -0.91
C SER A 21 -16.48 17.88 0.39
N LEU A 22 -17.55 18.65 0.63
CA LEU A 22 -18.40 18.46 1.81
C LEU A 22 -19.12 17.10 1.76
N THR A 23 -19.68 16.71 0.60
CA THR A 23 -20.35 15.40 0.49
C THR A 23 -19.37 14.23 0.57
N ALA A 24 -18.14 14.38 0.05
CA ALA A 24 -17.10 13.36 0.18
C ALA A 24 -16.62 13.18 1.63
N ILE A 25 -16.54 14.27 2.41
CA ILE A 25 -16.08 14.22 3.80
C ILE A 25 -17.19 13.73 4.74
N PHE A 26 -18.40 14.28 4.62
CA PHE A 26 -19.49 14.05 5.58
C PHE A 26 -20.54 13.04 5.12
N GLY A 27 -20.59 12.73 3.82
CA GLY A 27 -21.60 11.84 3.25
C GLY A 27 -23.00 12.41 3.24
N VAL A 28 -23.93 11.56 2.83
CA VAL A 28 -25.37 11.79 2.99
C VAL A 28 -25.97 10.50 3.53
N SER A 29 -26.39 10.53 4.78
CA SER A 29 -27.04 9.41 5.44
C SER A 29 -28.29 9.88 6.19
N TYR A 30 -29.24 8.97 6.34
CA TYR A 30 -30.42 9.15 7.16
C TYR A 30 -30.45 8.05 8.22
N GLN A 31 -30.69 8.44 9.47
CA GLN A 31 -30.77 7.51 10.59
C GLN A 31 -32.23 7.37 11.00
N TYR A 32 -32.72 6.13 11.06
CA TYR A 32 -34.05 5.78 11.55
C TYR A 32 -33.93 4.70 12.62
N GLY A 33 -34.14 5.07 13.88
CA GLY A 33 -33.80 4.19 15.01
C GLY A 33 -32.30 3.87 15.03
N ASP A 34 -31.97 2.59 15.19
CA ASP A 34 -30.58 2.09 15.21
C ASP A 34 -30.02 1.81 13.81
N THR A 35 -30.83 1.93 12.75
CA THR A 35 -30.41 1.66 11.36
C THR A 35 -29.98 2.94 10.65
N LYS A 36 -28.70 2.99 10.25
CA LYS A 36 -28.14 4.08 9.42
C LYS A 36 -28.22 3.71 7.94
N HIS A 37 -29.08 4.39 7.18
CA HIS A 37 -29.14 4.27 5.73
C HIS A 37 -28.22 5.30 5.07
N THR A 38 -27.11 4.84 4.49
CA THR A 38 -26.15 5.68 3.77
C THR A 38 -26.49 5.74 2.28
N TYR A 39 -26.83 6.94 1.77
CA TYR A 39 -27.06 7.18 0.35
C TYR A 39 -25.76 7.50 -0.39
N ILE A 40 -24.88 8.25 0.27
CA ILE A 40 -23.57 8.64 -0.24
C ILE A 40 -22.56 8.36 0.84
N LYS A 41 -21.65 7.42 0.55
CA LYS A 41 -20.52 7.09 1.43
C LYS A 41 -19.59 8.28 1.59
N SER A 42 -18.92 8.33 2.73
CA SER A 42 -18.12 9.44 3.21
C SER A 42 -16.74 8.97 3.66
N ALA A 43 -15.90 9.91 4.13
CA ALA A 43 -14.64 9.56 4.75
C ALA A 43 -14.80 8.62 5.97
N SER A 44 -15.94 8.62 6.67
CA SER A 44 -16.18 7.66 7.78
C SER A 44 -16.49 6.24 7.31
N ASP A 45 -16.84 6.07 6.04
CA ASP A 45 -17.14 4.77 5.44
C ASP A 45 -15.90 4.14 4.75
N ILE A 46 -14.72 4.76 4.92
CA ILE A 46 -13.45 4.20 4.45
C ILE A 46 -13.15 2.92 5.23
N ARG A 47 -12.90 1.83 4.49
CA ARG A 47 -12.34 0.60 5.03
C ARG A 47 -10.86 0.82 5.30
N PHE A 48 -10.42 0.58 6.53
CA PHE A 48 -9.02 0.75 6.92
C PHE A 48 -8.34 -0.61 7.00
N GLY A 49 -7.06 -0.66 6.61
CA GLY A 49 -6.24 -1.86 6.71
C GLY A 49 -5.90 -2.24 8.14
N ILE A 50 -5.35 -3.43 8.30
CA ILE A 50 -4.93 -3.99 9.60
C ILE A 50 -3.83 -3.16 10.27
N ASP A 51 -3.04 -2.40 9.49
CA ASP A 51 -2.04 -1.47 10.01
C ASP A 51 -2.64 -0.23 10.71
N ILE A 52 -3.94 0.00 10.52
CA ILE A 52 -4.70 1.07 11.16
C ILE A 52 -5.71 0.52 12.17
N ARG A 53 -6.41 -0.57 11.86
CA ARG A 53 -7.42 -1.14 12.76
C ARG A 53 -6.87 -2.16 13.74
N GLY A 54 -5.62 -2.59 13.58
CA GLY A 54 -5.18 -3.88 14.10
C GLY A 54 -5.84 -5.00 13.31
N GLY A 55 -5.23 -6.18 13.31
CA GLY A 55 -5.70 -7.27 12.48
C GLY A 55 -4.80 -8.48 12.46
N VAL A 56 -5.21 -9.44 11.66
CA VAL A 56 -4.46 -10.62 11.25
C VAL A 56 -4.33 -10.60 9.74
N ASP A 57 -3.13 -10.89 9.22
CA ASP A 57 -2.83 -11.27 7.84
C ASP A 57 -2.19 -12.64 7.88
N VAL A 58 -2.85 -13.68 7.39
CA VAL A 58 -2.34 -15.05 7.43
C VAL A 58 -2.37 -15.65 6.04
N THR A 59 -1.33 -16.42 5.71
CA THR A 59 -1.22 -17.23 4.51
C THR A 59 -1.21 -18.69 4.91
N PHE A 60 -2.31 -19.38 4.62
CA PHE A 60 -2.46 -20.81 4.79
C PHE A 60 -1.95 -21.57 3.57
N MET A 61 -1.37 -22.74 3.80
CA MET A 61 -0.99 -23.72 2.76
C MET A 61 -1.43 -25.12 3.19
N PRO A 62 -1.73 -26.05 2.26
CA PRO A 62 -1.96 -27.45 2.60
C PRO A 62 -0.77 -28.00 3.41
N GLU A 63 -1.05 -28.73 4.48
CA GLU A 63 -0.01 -29.42 5.23
C GLU A 63 0.63 -30.54 4.40
N GLY A 64 1.96 -30.58 4.38
CA GLY A 64 2.71 -31.58 3.63
C GLY A 64 2.85 -31.25 2.14
N ASP A 65 3.01 -32.28 1.30
CA ASP A 65 3.24 -32.14 -0.15
C ASP A 65 1.95 -32.46 -0.94
N ILE A 66 0.82 -31.86 -0.50
CA ILE A 66 -0.50 -32.04 -1.12
C ILE A 66 -0.63 -31.04 -2.28
N ASP A 67 -0.74 -31.53 -3.51
CA ASP A 67 -1.08 -30.74 -4.70
C ASP A 67 -2.61 -30.57 -4.78
N ALA A 68 -3.11 -29.43 -4.30
CA ALA A 68 -4.53 -29.18 -4.15
C ALA A 68 -5.18 -28.74 -5.46
N THR A 69 -6.32 -29.32 -5.82
CA THR A 69 -7.05 -28.87 -7.01
C THR A 69 -7.64 -27.46 -6.79
N PRO A 70 -7.84 -26.66 -7.85
CA PRO A 70 -8.47 -25.34 -7.73
C PRO A 70 -9.87 -25.39 -7.09
N GLU A 71 -10.59 -26.50 -7.27
CA GLU A 71 -11.90 -26.74 -6.66
C GLU A 71 -11.78 -26.97 -5.15
N GLN A 72 -10.81 -27.76 -4.70
CA GLN A 72 -10.54 -27.96 -3.27
C GLN A 72 -10.03 -26.67 -2.61
N MET A 73 -9.18 -25.89 -3.28
CA MET A 73 -8.73 -24.59 -2.77
C MET A 73 -9.89 -23.60 -2.59
N ALA A 74 -10.85 -23.59 -3.53
CA ALA A 74 -12.05 -22.76 -3.42
C ALA A 74 -13.00 -23.25 -2.31
N ALA A 75 -13.10 -24.56 -2.11
CA ALA A 75 -13.86 -25.14 -0.99
C ALA A 75 -13.23 -24.74 0.35
N ALA A 76 -11.90 -24.90 0.51
CA ALA A 76 -11.17 -24.48 1.70
C ALA A 76 -11.33 -22.97 1.97
N GLN A 77 -11.28 -22.13 0.93
CA GLN A 77 -11.56 -20.70 1.06
C GLN A 77 -12.97 -20.45 1.62
N THR A 78 -13.98 -21.15 1.09
CA THR A 78 -15.38 -20.99 1.52
C THR A 78 -15.55 -21.36 2.99
N VAL A 79 -14.96 -22.48 3.42
CA VAL A 79 -14.96 -22.91 4.83
C VAL A 79 -14.33 -21.84 5.73
N ILE A 80 -13.17 -21.29 5.35
CA ILE A 80 -12.51 -20.21 6.09
C ILE A 80 -13.41 -18.96 6.18
N GLU A 81 -14.06 -18.57 5.08
CA GLU A 81 -14.97 -17.43 5.05
C GLU A 81 -16.17 -17.64 5.99
N ASP A 82 -16.76 -18.84 5.99
CA ASP A 82 -17.87 -19.18 6.87
C ASP A 82 -17.44 -19.20 8.35
N ARG A 83 -16.21 -19.66 8.66
CA ARG A 83 -15.63 -19.57 10.02
C ARG A 83 -15.44 -18.13 10.47
N LEU A 84 -14.91 -17.27 9.61
CA LEU A 84 -14.79 -15.84 9.90
C LEU A 84 -16.16 -15.22 10.21
N VAL A 85 -17.17 -15.54 9.41
CA VAL A 85 -18.55 -15.08 9.65
C VAL A 85 -19.10 -15.63 10.97
N GLY A 86 -18.86 -16.90 11.29
CA GLY A 86 -19.23 -17.54 12.56
C GLY A 86 -18.57 -16.89 13.77
N LEU A 87 -17.31 -16.46 13.61
CA LEU A 87 -16.61 -15.63 14.58
C LEU A 87 -17.16 -14.20 14.65
N GLY A 88 -18.09 -13.78 13.79
CA GLY A 88 -18.60 -12.41 13.72
C GLY A 88 -17.66 -11.44 13.00
N VAL A 89 -16.64 -11.95 12.31
CA VAL A 89 -15.70 -11.20 11.49
C VAL A 89 -16.27 -11.11 10.07
N THR A 90 -16.92 -10.00 9.76
CA THR A 90 -17.56 -9.78 8.44
C THR A 90 -16.77 -8.86 7.52
N ASP A 91 -15.72 -8.22 8.03
CA ASP A 91 -14.87 -7.26 7.31
C ASP A 91 -13.54 -7.90 6.90
N TYR A 92 -13.56 -9.00 6.13
CA TYR A 92 -12.35 -9.74 5.74
C TYR A 92 -11.98 -9.59 4.25
N GLU A 93 -10.75 -9.94 3.89
CA GLU A 93 -10.27 -10.13 2.52
C GLU A 93 -9.66 -11.53 2.42
N SER A 94 -10.15 -12.34 1.49
CA SER A 94 -9.67 -13.69 1.20
C SER A 94 -9.19 -13.77 -0.25
N TYR A 95 -8.05 -14.42 -0.48
CA TYR A 95 -7.49 -14.62 -1.81
C TYR A 95 -6.91 -16.03 -1.94
N VAL A 96 -7.24 -16.73 -3.03
CA VAL A 96 -6.68 -18.05 -3.34
C VAL A 96 -5.58 -17.94 -4.40
N ASP A 97 -4.48 -18.65 -4.15
CA ASP A 97 -3.43 -18.99 -5.10
C ASP A 97 -3.54 -20.45 -5.52
N SER A 98 -4.18 -20.72 -6.65
CA SER A 98 -4.25 -22.09 -7.16
C SER A 98 -2.96 -22.57 -7.84
N ASN A 99 -1.91 -21.74 -7.96
CA ASN A 99 -0.63 -22.18 -8.57
C ASN A 99 0.41 -22.60 -7.53
N LYS A 100 0.19 -22.24 -6.26
CA LYS A 100 1.11 -22.44 -5.14
C LYS A 100 0.40 -22.94 -3.89
N ASP A 101 -0.88 -23.28 -4.04
CA ASP A 101 -1.77 -23.76 -2.99
C ASP A 101 -1.75 -22.89 -1.75
N ARG A 102 -2.09 -21.60 -1.93
CA ARG A 102 -2.12 -20.63 -0.82
C ARG A 102 -3.51 -20.03 -0.64
N ILE A 103 -3.90 -19.82 0.61
CA ILE A 103 -5.08 -19.03 0.96
C ILE A 103 -4.63 -17.89 1.85
N ILE A 104 -4.71 -16.66 1.33
CA ILE A 104 -4.34 -15.45 2.05
C ILE A 104 -5.62 -14.86 2.64
N VAL A 105 -5.62 -14.64 3.95
CA VAL A 105 -6.79 -14.20 4.70
C VAL A 105 -6.39 -13.02 5.57
N ARG A 106 -7.13 -11.92 5.43
CA ARG A 106 -6.91 -10.69 6.20
C ARG A 106 -8.19 -10.26 6.87
N PHE A 107 -8.11 -9.94 8.15
CA PHE A 107 -9.25 -9.39 8.86
C PHE A 107 -8.82 -8.47 10.00
N PRO A 108 -9.58 -7.39 10.26
CA PRO A 108 -9.35 -6.54 11.42
C PRO A 108 -9.82 -7.23 12.70
N TRP A 109 -9.28 -6.80 13.84
CA TRP A 109 -9.82 -7.24 15.14
C TRP A 109 -11.26 -6.78 15.32
N LYS A 110 -12.03 -7.48 16.16
CA LYS A 110 -13.38 -7.04 16.49
C LYS A 110 -13.32 -5.71 17.22
N THR A 111 -14.29 -4.86 16.93
CA THR A 111 -14.34 -3.53 17.53
C THR A 111 -14.65 -3.63 19.02
N GLY A 112 -13.72 -3.20 19.87
CA GLY A 112 -13.89 -3.14 21.33
C GLY A 112 -13.34 -4.34 22.11
N GLU A 113 -12.72 -5.30 21.43
CA GLU A 113 -12.07 -6.46 22.05
C GLU A 113 -10.66 -6.07 22.54
N SER A 114 -10.41 -6.20 23.85
CA SER A 114 -9.11 -5.89 24.49
C SER A 114 -8.18 -7.09 24.60
N ASP A 115 -8.75 -8.29 24.68
CA ASP A 115 -8.06 -9.55 24.99
C ASP A 115 -8.11 -10.53 23.80
N PHE A 116 -8.13 -10.00 22.58
CA PHE A 116 -8.12 -10.83 21.38
C PHE A 116 -6.79 -11.58 21.29
N ASN A 117 -6.83 -12.92 21.30
CA ASN A 117 -5.69 -13.76 20.96
C ASN A 117 -5.72 -13.99 19.44
N PRO A 118 -4.84 -13.32 18.66
CA PRO A 118 -4.83 -13.45 17.21
C PRO A 118 -4.52 -14.86 16.76
N GLN A 119 -3.80 -15.63 17.57
CA GLN A 119 -3.51 -16.99 17.21
C GLN A 119 -4.70 -17.91 17.39
N ALA A 120 -5.40 -17.85 18.51
CA ALA A 120 -6.57 -18.71 18.70
C ALA A 120 -7.52 -18.62 17.50
N ALA A 121 -7.65 -17.41 16.91
CA ALA A 121 -8.34 -17.20 15.65
C ALA A 121 -7.65 -17.83 14.42
N ILE A 122 -6.32 -17.69 14.24
CA ILE A 122 -5.58 -18.35 13.15
C ILE A 122 -5.74 -19.87 13.22
N ASP A 123 -5.57 -20.46 14.40
CA ASP A 123 -5.63 -21.90 14.60
C ASP A 123 -7.07 -22.40 14.38
N GLU A 124 -8.08 -21.71 14.93
CA GLU A 124 -9.49 -22.04 14.70
C GLU A 124 -9.87 -21.98 13.21
N ILE A 125 -9.35 -20.99 12.49
CA ILE A 125 -9.59 -20.85 11.05
C ILE A 125 -8.85 -21.93 10.25
N GLY A 126 -7.65 -22.34 10.67
CA GLY A 126 -6.82 -23.35 9.98
C GLY A 126 -7.14 -24.81 10.32
N THR A 127 -7.90 -25.08 11.38
CA THR A 127 -8.21 -26.43 11.88
C THR A 127 -8.98 -27.27 10.84
N THR A 128 -8.65 -28.54 10.63
CA THR A 128 -9.37 -29.36 9.62
C THR A 128 -10.85 -29.51 9.97
N ALA A 129 -11.17 -29.71 11.25
CA ALA A 129 -12.51 -29.93 11.78
C ALA A 129 -13.23 -31.13 11.12
N GLN A 130 -12.49 -32.21 10.85
CA GLN A 130 -13.05 -33.45 10.34
C GLN A 130 -13.90 -34.13 11.42
N MET A 131 -15.22 -33.98 11.29
CA MET A 131 -16.18 -34.58 12.21
C MET A 131 -16.62 -35.95 11.70
N VAL A 132 -16.52 -36.98 12.55
CA VAL A 132 -16.94 -38.35 12.21
C VAL A 132 -17.68 -38.99 13.38
N PHE A 133 -18.82 -39.62 13.08
CA PHE A 133 -19.57 -40.44 14.03
C PHE A 133 -19.15 -41.89 13.85
N ARG A 134 -18.74 -42.54 14.93
CA ARG A 134 -18.23 -43.92 14.89
C ARG A 134 -18.98 -44.82 15.85
N GLU A 135 -19.13 -46.07 15.44
CA GLU A 135 -19.61 -47.14 16.31
C GLU A 135 -18.55 -47.47 17.38
N GLY A 136 -18.96 -47.56 18.64
CA GLY A 136 -18.10 -47.82 19.80
C GLY A 136 -17.48 -46.55 20.40
N SER A 137 -16.45 -46.73 21.22
CA SER A 137 -15.74 -45.63 21.93
C SER A 137 -14.30 -45.42 21.45
N THR A 138 -13.89 -46.07 20.35
CA THR A 138 -12.52 -46.07 19.83
C THR A 138 -12.43 -45.41 18.47
N VAL A 139 -11.29 -44.79 18.16
CA VAL A 139 -11.05 -44.10 16.88
C VAL A 139 -11.14 -45.05 15.68
N ASP A 140 -10.87 -46.34 15.86
CA ASP A 140 -10.97 -47.36 14.81
C ASP A 140 -12.41 -47.88 14.58
N GLY A 141 -13.41 -47.30 15.26
CA GLY A 141 -14.81 -47.67 15.12
C GLY A 141 -15.33 -47.48 13.70
N ALA A 142 -16.31 -48.29 13.29
CA ALA A 142 -16.94 -48.18 11.97
C ALA A 142 -17.64 -46.83 11.84
N GLU A 143 -17.38 -46.12 10.73
CA GLU A 143 -17.99 -44.82 10.45
C GLU A 143 -19.48 -44.97 10.15
N ILE A 144 -20.29 -44.16 10.83
CA ILE A 144 -21.75 -44.10 10.69
C ILE A 144 -22.11 -43.00 9.68
N LEU A 145 -21.60 -41.80 9.94
CA LEU A 145 -21.77 -40.61 9.12
C LEU A 145 -20.66 -39.60 9.44
N SER A 146 -20.50 -38.60 8.58
CA SER A 146 -19.51 -37.54 8.68
C SER A 146 -20.16 -36.17 8.97
N GLY A 147 -19.33 -35.15 9.13
CA GLY A 147 -19.78 -33.76 9.25
C GLY A 147 -20.57 -33.27 8.02
N ASP A 148 -20.35 -33.84 6.83
CA ASP A 148 -21.02 -33.42 5.59
C ASP A 148 -22.53 -33.69 5.63
N GLU A 149 -22.97 -34.63 6.47
CA GLU A 149 -24.38 -34.93 6.68
C GLU A 149 -25.07 -34.03 7.73
N VAL A 150 -24.33 -33.12 8.38
CA VAL A 150 -24.86 -32.16 9.36
C VAL A 150 -25.36 -30.90 8.64
N THR A 151 -26.66 -30.59 8.78
CA THR A 151 -27.28 -29.39 8.20
C THR A 151 -27.11 -28.15 9.09
N SER A 152 -27.11 -28.33 10.41
CA SER A 152 -26.89 -27.23 11.35
C SER A 152 -26.49 -27.73 12.73
N ALA A 153 -25.61 -27.00 13.40
CA ALA A 153 -25.23 -27.15 14.80
C ALA A 153 -25.56 -25.86 15.58
N ASN A 154 -26.11 -25.97 16.80
CA ASN A 154 -26.42 -24.83 17.66
C ASN A 154 -26.01 -25.10 19.10
N ALA A 155 -25.35 -24.13 19.73
CA ALA A 155 -25.14 -24.14 21.17
C ALA A 155 -26.49 -23.91 21.89
N ALA A 156 -26.85 -24.79 22.81
CA ALA A 156 -28.09 -24.73 23.56
C ALA A 156 -27.85 -25.02 25.04
N TYR A 157 -28.63 -24.41 25.91
CA TYR A 157 -28.62 -24.73 27.34
C TYR A 157 -29.68 -25.79 27.65
N ASN A 158 -29.24 -26.91 28.19
CA ASN A 158 -30.09 -27.99 28.68
C ASN A 158 -30.12 -27.96 30.21
N GLU A 159 -31.31 -28.03 30.82
CA GLU A 159 -31.47 -27.95 32.28
C GLU A 159 -30.78 -29.09 33.04
N THR A 160 -30.62 -30.26 32.42
CA THR A 160 -30.04 -31.46 33.04
C THR A 160 -28.54 -31.59 32.75
N GLU A 161 -28.14 -31.31 31.52
CA GLU A 161 -26.79 -31.60 31.00
C GLU A 161 -25.88 -30.35 30.93
N GLY A 162 -26.41 -29.16 31.20
CA GLY A 162 -25.67 -27.90 31.03
C GLY A 162 -25.62 -27.43 29.57
N TRP A 163 -24.53 -26.79 29.17
CA TRP A 163 -24.35 -26.36 27.78
C TRP A 163 -24.06 -27.57 26.88
N VAL A 164 -24.76 -27.64 25.75
CA VAL A 164 -24.67 -28.74 24.79
C VAL A 164 -24.68 -28.21 23.35
N VAL A 165 -24.23 -29.02 22.40
CA VAL A 165 -24.34 -28.71 20.96
C VAL A 165 -25.42 -29.56 20.33
N GLN A 166 -26.49 -28.93 19.85
CA GLN A 166 -27.60 -29.58 19.17
C GLN A 166 -27.36 -29.62 17.66
N LEU A 167 -27.40 -30.82 17.09
CA LEU A 167 -27.18 -31.09 15.68
C LEU A 167 -28.49 -31.43 14.99
N ARG A 168 -28.59 -31.06 13.71
CA ARG A 168 -29.64 -31.49 12.80
C ARG A 168 -28.99 -32.05 11.53
N PHE A 169 -29.38 -33.26 11.15
CA PHE A 169 -28.87 -33.92 9.97
C PHE A 169 -29.70 -33.62 8.72
N ASN A 170 -29.09 -33.80 7.55
CA ASN A 170 -29.82 -33.87 6.29
C ASN A 170 -30.59 -35.20 6.18
N SER A 171 -31.35 -35.42 5.10
CA SER A 171 -32.16 -36.64 4.97
C SER A 171 -31.34 -37.93 4.92
N GLU A 172 -30.14 -37.89 4.34
CA GLU A 172 -29.25 -39.06 4.23
C GLU A 172 -28.59 -39.39 5.58
N GLY A 173 -28.07 -38.37 6.28
CA GLY A 173 -27.54 -38.51 7.63
C GLY A 173 -28.57 -38.96 8.65
N ALA A 174 -29.80 -38.44 8.57
CA ALA A 174 -30.89 -38.86 9.45
C ALA A 174 -31.24 -40.34 9.27
N GLU A 175 -31.22 -40.86 8.04
CA GLU A 175 -31.43 -42.27 7.74
C GLU A 175 -30.27 -43.14 8.25
N ALA A 176 -29.02 -42.75 7.92
CA ALA A 176 -27.83 -43.46 8.39
C ALA A 176 -27.73 -43.52 9.92
N PHE A 177 -28.02 -42.41 10.60
CA PHE A 177 -28.01 -42.32 12.06
C PHE A 177 -29.14 -43.13 12.71
N ALA A 178 -30.34 -43.10 12.11
CA ALA A 178 -31.46 -43.92 12.57
C ALA A 178 -31.16 -45.42 12.45
N ASP A 179 -30.58 -45.84 11.33
CA ASP A 179 -30.20 -47.23 11.09
C ASP A 179 -29.12 -47.71 12.06
N ALA A 180 -28.09 -46.87 12.31
CA ALA A 180 -27.05 -47.20 13.27
C ALA A 180 -27.60 -47.27 14.70
N THR A 181 -28.36 -46.27 15.14
CA THR A 181 -28.93 -46.26 16.49
C THR A 181 -29.93 -47.39 16.72
N ALA A 182 -30.72 -47.78 15.71
CA ALA A 182 -31.62 -48.92 15.81
C ALA A 182 -30.87 -50.25 16.02
N ARG A 183 -29.76 -50.48 15.32
CA ARG A 183 -28.92 -51.67 15.53
C ARG A 183 -28.27 -51.68 16.91
N MET A 184 -27.82 -50.52 17.36
CA MET A 184 -27.01 -50.39 18.58
C MET A 184 -27.84 -50.38 19.87
N ALA A 185 -29.10 -49.94 19.81
CA ALA A 185 -30.03 -49.96 20.93
C ALA A 185 -30.34 -51.39 21.42
N GLU A 186 -30.24 -52.42 20.57
CA GLU A 186 -30.52 -53.81 20.97
C GLU A 186 -29.48 -54.36 21.96
N ASN A 187 -28.23 -53.89 21.87
CA ASN A 187 -27.11 -54.37 22.69
C ASN A 187 -26.66 -53.37 23.77
N GLY A 188 -27.17 -52.13 23.75
CA GLY A 188 -26.69 -51.05 24.60
C GLY A 188 -25.28 -50.59 24.22
N ASP A 189 -24.97 -50.58 22.92
CA ASP A 189 -23.68 -50.16 22.40
C ASP A 189 -23.52 -48.63 22.45
N THR A 190 -22.31 -48.13 22.22
CA THR A 190 -21.99 -46.70 22.28
C THR A 190 -21.73 -46.11 20.90
N ILE A 191 -22.07 -44.84 20.70
CA ILE A 191 -21.63 -44.04 19.56
C ILE A 191 -20.67 -42.97 20.09
N SER A 192 -19.56 -42.78 19.40
CA SER A 192 -18.59 -41.73 19.69
C SER A 192 -18.54 -40.70 18.56
N ILE A 193 -18.32 -39.45 18.93
CA ILE A 193 -18.20 -38.31 18.05
C ILE A 193 -16.76 -37.85 18.13
N TRP A 194 -16.09 -37.88 16.99
CA TRP A 194 -14.70 -37.52 16.84
C TRP A 194 -14.58 -36.24 16.02
N LEU A 195 -13.68 -35.36 16.42
CA LEU A 195 -13.28 -34.17 15.68
C LEU A 195 -11.76 -34.20 15.57
N ASP A 196 -11.22 -34.29 14.34
CA ASP A 196 -9.77 -34.39 14.10
C ASP A 196 -9.07 -35.47 14.96
N ASP A 197 -9.66 -36.66 15.00
CA ASP A 197 -9.22 -37.82 15.81
C ASP A 197 -9.22 -37.62 17.35
N GLU A 198 -9.78 -36.51 17.84
CA GLU A 198 -10.06 -36.30 19.27
C GLU A 198 -11.51 -36.66 19.61
N ASN A 199 -11.72 -37.43 20.68
CA ASN A 199 -13.05 -37.84 21.12
C ASN A 199 -13.73 -36.70 21.87
N ILE A 200 -14.73 -36.08 21.26
CA ILE A 200 -15.48 -34.95 21.82
C ILE A 200 -16.62 -35.42 22.72
N SER A 201 -17.27 -36.53 22.37
CA SER A 201 -18.41 -37.05 23.11
C SER A 201 -18.60 -38.53 22.82
N THR A 202 -18.87 -39.32 23.86
CA THR A 202 -19.29 -40.72 23.73
C THR A 202 -20.60 -40.90 24.48
N ALA A 203 -21.59 -41.51 23.82
CA ALA A 203 -22.91 -41.72 24.37
C ALA A 203 -23.36 -43.18 24.16
N THR A 204 -24.05 -43.74 25.16
CA THR A 204 -24.75 -45.02 25.02
C THR A 204 -26.05 -44.82 24.25
N VAL A 205 -26.35 -45.74 23.33
CA VAL A 205 -27.58 -45.72 22.55
C VAL A 205 -28.64 -46.55 23.27
N ASP A 206 -29.64 -45.89 23.84
CA ASP A 206 -30.74 -46.55 24.56
C ASP A 206 -31.97 -46.81 23.66
N GLU A 207 -32.19 -45.97 22.65
CA GLU A 207 -33.30 -46.07 21.71
C GLU A 207 -32.91 -45.59 20.30
N ALA A 208 -33.67 -46.03 19.29
CA ALA A 208 -33.45 -45.62 17.90
C ALA A 208 -33.82 -44.14 17.69
N ILE A 209 -32.88 -43.34 17.19
CA ILE A 209 -33.05 -41.90 16.96
C ILE A 209 -33.47 -41.68 15.51
N THR A 210 -34.79 -41.57 15.29
CA THR A 210 -35.38 -41.36 13.95
C THR A 210 -35.71 -39.90 13.63
N GLY A 211 -35.51 -39.00 14.60
CA GLY A 211 -35.87 -37.59 14.49
C GLY A 211 -34.91 -36.72 13.67
N GLY A 212 -33.76 -37.27 13.24
CA GLY A 212 -32.73 -36.52 12.51
C GLY A 212 -32.03 -35.43 13.32
N GLU A 213 -32.12 -35.49 14.66
CA GLU A 213 -31.48 -34.55 15.59
C GLU A 213 -30.63 -35.32 16.60
N ALA A 214 -29.48 -34.75 16.97
CA ALA A 214 -28.58 -35.31 17.98
C ALA A 214 -28.08 -34.21 18.92
N ILE A 215 -27.62 -34.59 20.11
CA ILE A 215 -27.05 -33.66 21.10
C ILE A 215 -25.66 -34.18 21.50
N ILE A 216 -24.64 -33.34 21.30
CA ILE A 216 -23.29 -33.57 21.80
C ILE A 216 -23.26 -33.13 23.25
N LYS A 217 -22.89 -34.04 24.14
CA LYS A 217 -22.74 -33.79 25.58
C LYS A 217 -21.26 -33.70 25.92
N GLY A 218 -20.91 -32.79 26.83
CA GLY A 218 -19.53 -32.59 27.27
C GLY A 218 -19.46 -31.61 28.44
N SER A 219 -18.26 -31.40 28.98
CA SER A 219 -18.04 -30.37 30.02
C SER A 219 -17.91 -28.99 29.38
N PHE A 220 -18.91 -28.58 28.59
CA PHE A 220 -18.90 -27.32 27.85
C PHE A 220 -19.39 -26.15 28.72
N ASP A 221 -18.83 -24.98 28.46
CA ASP A 221 -19.45 -23.70 28.78
C ASP A 221 -20.11 -23.09 27.53
N GLN A 222 -20.68 -21.89 27.68
CA GLN A 222 -21.35 -21.19 26.59
C GLN A 222 -20.41 -20.92 25.41
N GLU A 223 -19.16 -20.56 25.70
CA GLU A 223 -18.19 -20.14 24.70
C GLU A 223 -17.67 -21.37 23.94
N SER A 224 -17.23 -22.41 24.66
CA SER A 224 -16.76 -23.65 24.05
C SER A 224 -17.84 -24.35 23.22
N ALA A 225 -19.11 -24.32 23.68
CA ALA A 225 -20.22 -24.88 22.92
C ALA A 225 -20.52 -24.09 21.64
N ALA A 226 -20.42 -22.75 21.70
CA ALA A 226 -20.60 -21.89 20.54
C ALA A 226 -19.47 -22.07 19.52
N THR A 227 -18.22 -22.15 19.97
CA THR A 227 -17.05 -22.42 19.11
C THR A 227 -17.21 -23.75 18.39
N LEU A 228 -17.52 -24.83 19.12
CA LEU A 228 -17.74 -26.15 18.51
C LEU A 228 -18.90 -26.15 17.51
N ALA A 229 -20.02 -25.49 17.84
CA ALA A 229 -21.15 -25.38 16.92
C ALA A 229 -20.79 -24.59 15.64
N ASN A 230 -20.03 -23.50 15.76
CA ASN A 230 -19.56 -22.72 14.62
C ASN A 230 -18.59 -23.51 13.74
N GLN A 231 -17.66 -24.26 14.34
CA GLN A 231 -16.74 -25.14 13.62
C GLN A 231 -17.51 -26.19 12.80
N ILE A 232 -18.50 -26.86 13.40
CA ILE A 232 -19.34 -27.85 12.70
C ILE A 232 -20.14 -27.20 11.56
N ASN A 233 -20.75 -26.03 11.79
CA ASN A 233 -21.51 -25.32 10.76
C ASN A 233 -20.66 -24.89 9.56
N SER A 234 -19.37 -24.60 9.77
CA SER A 234 -18.47 -24.22 8.69
C SER A 234 -18.02 -25.39 7.81
N GLY A 235 -18.22 -26.62 8.28
CA GLY A 235 -17.76 -27.84 7.60
C GLY A 235 -16.26 -28.12 7.79
N ALA A 236 -15.86 -29.29 7.29
CA ALA A 236 -14.47 -29.73 7.32
C ALA A 236 -13.67 -29.13 6.16
N LEU A 237 -12.40 -28.83 6.41
CA LEU A 237 -11.46 -28.49 5.34
C LEU A 237 -11.17 -29.75 4.49
N PRO A 238 -10.97 -29.59 3.17
CA PRO A 238 -10.64 -30.72 2.29
C PRO A 238 -9.25 -31.32 2.58
N PHE A 239 -8.40 -30.61 3.33
CA PHE A 239 -7.08 -31.01 3.81
C PHE A 239 -6.68 -30.09 4.97
N ALA A 240 -5.74 -30.54 5.80
CA ALA A 240 -5.19 -29.72 6.87
C ALA A 240 -4.42 -28.51 6.31
N LEU A 241 -4.48 -27.37 7.00
CA LEU A 241 -3.81 -26.13 6.61
C LEU A 241 -2.77 -25.72 7.65
N SER A 242 -1.55 -25.41 7.21
CA SER A 242 -0.53 -24.74 8.03
C SER A 242 -0.48 -23.24 7.76
N ALA A 243 -0.30 -22.45 8.82
CA ALA A 243 -0.06 -21.01 8.72
C ALA A 243 1.44 -20.72 8.45
N GLU A 244 1.85 -20.80 7.19
CA GLU A 244 3.26 -20.62 6.76
C GLU A 244 3.78 -19.19 6.90
N SER A 245 2.88 -18.20 6.87
CA SER A 245 3.22 -16.82 7.13
C SER A 245 2.03 -16.12 7.77
N TYR A 246 2.28 -15.38 8.85
CA TYR A 246 1.26 -14.57 9.47
C TYR A 246 1.84 -13.29 10.06
N SER A 247 1.04 -12.23 10.05
CA SER A 247 1.31 -10.98 10.72
C SER A 247 0.11 -10.55 11.54
N THR A 248 0.37 -10.09 12.75
CA THR A 248 -0.65 -9.60 13.68
C THR A 248 -0.26 -8.22 14.17
N ILE A 249 -1.23 -7.31 14.23
CA ILE A 249 -1.01 -5.92 14.69
C ILE A 249 -2.10 -5.56 15.69
N SER A 250 -1.72 -4.93 16.81
CA SER A 250 -2.68 -4.47 17.81
C SER A 250 -3.49 -3.22 17.36
N PRO A 251 -4.79 -3.11 17.70
CA PRO A 251 -5.65 -1.98 17.29
C PRO A 251 -5.21 -0.63 17.84
N THR A 252 -4.65 -0.63 19.05
CA THR A 252 -4.25 0.59 19.77
C THR A 252 -3.12 1.33 19.05
N LEU A 253 -2.19 0.59 18.44
CA LEU A 253 -1.08 1.12 17.65
C LEU A 253 -1.58 1.78 16.36
N GLY A 254 -2.51 1.13 15.67
CA GLY A 254 -3.03 1.59 14.38
C GLY A 254 -3.94 2.83 14.47
N ALA A 255 -4.85 2.87 15.46
CA ALA A 255 -5.84 3.95 15.55
C ALA A 255 -5.21 5.32 15.79
N ARG A 256 -4.15 5.38 16.63
CA ARG A 256 -3.39 6.63 16.85
C ARG A 256 -2.60 7.04 15.61
N SER A 257 -2.04 6.07 14.88
CA SER A 257 -1.31 6.32 13.62
C SER A 257 -2.19 7.03 12.58
N LEU A 258 -3.46 6.62 12.46
CA LEU A 258 -4.42 7.25 11.56
C LEU A 258 -4.62 8.74 11.89
N GLU A 259 -4.90 9.07 13.16
CA GLU A 259 -5.15 10.45 13.56
C GLU A 259 -3.94 11.35 13.25
N VAL A 260 -2.74 10.87 13.60
CA VAL A 260 -1.48 11.57 13.35
C VAL A 260 -1.27 11.80 11.86
N MET A 261 -1.51 10.78 11.02
CA MET A 261 -1.34 10.88 9.58
C MET A 261 -2.38 11.78 8.90
N VAL A 262 -3.63 11.79 9.38
CA VAL A 262 -4.65 12.74 8.92
C VAL A 262 -4.22 14.17 9.24
N ARG A 263 -3.73 14.42 10.46
CA ARG A 263 -3.19 15.74 10.84
C ARG A 263 -1.99 16.13 9.95
N ALA A 264 -1.08 15.20 9.66
CA ALA A 264 0.03 15.43 8.74
C ALA A 264 -0.46 15.83 7.34
N GLY A 265 -1.48 15.15 6.82
CA GLY A 265 -2.09 15.48 5.53
C GLY A 265 -2.72 16.88 5.49
N VAL A 266 -3.42 17.28 6.55
CA VAL A 266 -4.01 18.63 6.67
C VAL A 266 -2.91 19.71 6.71
N ILE A 267 -1.84 19.48 7.48
CA ILE A 267 -0.69 20.41 7.56
C ILE A 267 0.01 20.50 6.20
N ALA A 268 0.26 19.35 5.54
CA ALA A 268 0.86 19.31 4.21
C ALA A 268 0.01 20.06 3.19
N PHE A 269 -1.31 19.84 3.18
CA PHE A 269 -2.25 20.58 2.33
C PHE A 269 -2.17 22.09 2.57
N ALA A 270 -2.23 22.53 3.83
CA ALA A 270 -2.20 23.93 4.19
C ALA A 270 -0.89 24.62 3.77
N LEU A 271 0.26 23.97 3.98
CA LEU A 271 1.57 24.51 3.61
C LEU A 271 1.75 24.57 2.08
N VAL A 272 1.35 23.54 1.35
CA VAL A 272 1.38 23.54 -0.12
C VAL A 272 0.43 24.60 -0.69
N ALA A 273 -0.80 24.69 -0.17
CA ALA A 273 -1.77 25.71 -0.58
C ALA A 273 -1.25 27.13 -0.31
N LEU A 274 -0.66 27.37 0.87
CA LEU A 274 -0.06 28.65 1.23
C LEU A 274 1.09 29.01 0.28
N LEU A 275 2.00 28.07 0.02
CA LEU A 275 3.10 28.27 -0.92
C LEU A 275 2.57 28.64 -2.31
N MET A 276 1.55 27.94 -2.79
CA MET A 276 0.91 28.22 -4.07
C MET A 276 0.28 29.61 -4.12
N ILE A 277 -0.48 29.99 -3.09
CA ILE A 277 -1.12 31.30 -2.99
C ILE A 277 -0.08 32.43 -2.96
N VAL A 278 0.96 32.30 -2.14
CA VAL A 278 2.01 33.31 -2.00
C VAL A 278 2.80 33.47 -3.30
N ARG A 279 3.20 32.35 -3.92
CA ARG A 279 4.10 32.37 -5.09
C ARG A 279 3.40 32.62 -6.42
N TYR A 280 2.14 32.19 -6.55
CA TYR A 280 1.38 32.26 -7.80
C TYR A 280 0.12 33.11 -7.72
N ARG A 281 -0.20 33.74 -6.58
CA ARG A 281 -1.34 34.65 -6.41
C ARG A 281 -2.65 33.99 -6.84
N LEU A 282 -3.40 34.57 -7.79
CA LEU A 282 -4.71 34.07 -8.21
C LEU A 282 -4.65 32.66 -8.84
N PRO A 283 -3.75 32.35 -9.79
CA PRO A 283 -3.50 30.96 -10.20
C PRO A 283 -3.21 30.02 -9.04
N GLY A 284 -2.49 30.49 -8.01
CA GLY A 284 -2.22 29.73 -6.79
C GLY A 284 -3.47 29.46 -5.95
N THR A 285 -4.32 30.47 -5.75
CA THR A 285 -5.62 30.31 -5.07
C THR A 285 -6.52 29.34 -5.81
N VAL A 286 -6.59 29.43 -7.14
CA VAL A 286 -7.35 28.46 -7.96
C VAL A 286 -6.76 27.06 -7.83
N ALA A 287 -5.43 26.93 -7.80
CA ALA A 287 -4.77 25.66 -7.58
C ALA A 287 -5.11 25.06 -6.22
N ALA A 288 -5.21 25.86 -5.15
CA ALA A 288 -5.60 25.38 -3.82
C ALA A 288 -7.03 24.81 -3.80
N PHE A 289 -7.98 25.45 -4.50
CA PHE A 289 -9.34 24.89 -4.66
C PHE A 289 -9.33 23.59 -5.46
N SER A 290 -8.62 23.54 -6.59
CA SER A 290 -8.48 22.32 -7.37
C SER A 290 -7.82 21.19 -6.56
N LEU A 291 -6.81 21.52 -5.75
CA LEU A 291 -6.11 20.57 -4.89
C LEU A 291 -7.05 19.99 -3.83
N LEU A 292 -7.91 20.82 -3.22
CA LEU A 292 -8.94 20.34 -2.29
C LEU A 292 -9.88 19.34 -2.99
N GLY A 293 -10.36 19.70 -4.18
CA GLY A 293 -11.20 18.81 -4.99
C GLY A 293 -10.51 17.48 -5.33
N GLN A 294 -9.21 17.51 -5.66
CA GLN A 294 -8.42 16.31 -5.92
C GLN A 294 -8.33 15.41 -4.67
N VAL A 295 -7.97 15.97 -3.51
CA VAL A 295 -7.84 15.21 -2.26
C VAL A 295 -9.17 14.59 -1.85
N CYS A 296 -10.25 15.38 -1.84
CA CYS A 296 -11.58 14.89 -1.51
C CYS A 296 -12.09 13.87 -2.53
N ALA A 297 -11.74 14.01 -3.81
CA ALA A 297 -12.08 13.01 -4.82
C ALA A 297 -11.30 11.70 -4.62
N THR A 298 -10.03 11.76 -4.20
CA THR A 298 -9.29 10.54 -3.84
C THR A 298 -9.95 9.83 -2.67
N LEU A 299 -10.36 10.57 -1.62
CA LEU A 299 -11.11 10.02 -0.49
C LEU A 299 -12.48 9.46 -0.91
N ALA A 300 -13.17 10.12 -1.85
CA ALA A 300 -14.44 9.64 -2.39
C ALA A 300 -14.27 8.31 -3.13
N VAL A 301 -13.22 8.15 -3.93
CA VAL A 301 -12.92 6.88 -4.62
C VAL A 301 -12.61 5.79 -3.60
N VAL A 302 -11.75 6.06 -2.61
CA VAL A 302 -11.36 5.08 -1.57
C VAL A 302 -12.56 4.65 -0.71
N SER A 303 -13.43 5.58 -0.31
CA SER A 303 -14.64 5.29 0.49
C SER A 303 -15.74 4.54 -0.27
N GLY A 304 -15.64 4.39 -1.59
CA GLY A 304 -16.73 3.85 -2.41
C GLY A 304 -17.90 4.83 -2.56
N TYR A 305 -17.65 6.14 -2.45
CA TYR A 305 -18.62 7.21 -2.76
C TYR A 305 -19.24 7.00 -4.15
N PHE A 306 -18.43 6.60 -5.12
CA PHE A 306 -18.87 6.29 -6.47
C PHE A 306 -19.34 4.85 -6.53
N THR A 307 -20.65 4.62 -6.57
CA THR A 307 -21.26 3.26 -6.62
C THR A 307 -20.81 2.40 -7.80
N VAL A 308 -20.20 3.00 -8.81
CA VAL A 308 -19.63 2.32 -9.99
C VAL A 308 -18.32 1.59 -9.65
N PHE A 309 -17.60 2.02 -8.62
CA PHE A 309 -16.33 1.43 -8.21
C PHE A 309 -16.44 0.92 -6.77
N PRO A 310 -16.01 -0.32 -6.46
CA PRO A 310 -15.85 -0.72 -5.08
C PRO A 310 -14.81 0.20 -4.41
N GLY A 311 -15.04 0.49 -3.12
CA GLY A 311 -14.02 1.16 -2.30
C GLY A 311 -12.75 0.30 -2.19
N SER A 312 -11.70 0.89 -1.64
CA SER A 312 -10.43 0.19 -1.44
C SER A 312 -9.99 0.34 0.01
N THR A 313 -9.37 -0.70 0.56
CA THR A 313 -8.79 -0.70 1.90
C THR A 313 -7.64 0.30 1.97
N LEU A 314 -7.74 1.25 2.90
CA LEU A 314 -6.77 2.32 3.10
C LEU A 314 -5.80 1.96 4.21
N THR A 315 -4.51 1.93 3.90
CA THR A 315 -3.40 1.68 4.84
C THR A 315 -2.65 2.98 5.16
N LEU A 316 -1.74 2.98 6.14
CA LEU A 316 -0.84 4.09 6.46
C LEU A 316 0.02 4.49 5.26
N PRO A 317 0.68 3.55 4.52
CA PRO A 317 1.31 3.88 3.24
C PRO A 317 0.31 4.44 2.22
N GLY A 318 -0.92 3.93 2.16
CA GLY A 318 -1.99 4.49 1.34
C GLY A 318 -2.25 5.97 1.64
N ILE A 319 -2.33 6.36 2.91
CA ILE A 319 -2.46 7.77 3.33
C ILE A 319 -1.22 8.57 2.88
N ALA A 320 -0.01 8.02 3.04
CA ALA A 320 1.21 8.66 2.53
C ALA A 320 1.15 8.86 1.00
N GLY A 321 0.54 7.95 0.25
CA GLY A 321 0.24 8.09 -1.18
C GLY A 321 -0.69 9.27 -1.50
N ILE A 322 -1.71 9.51 -0.67
CA ILE A 322 -2.56 10.71 -0.77
C ILE A 322 -1.74 11.98 -0.50
N ILE A 323 -0.92 12.00 0.55
CA ILE A 323 -0.09 13.17 0.91
C ILE A 323 0.95 13.46 -0.17
N LEU A 324 1.57 12.43 -0.73
CA LEU A 324 2.42 12.54 -1.91
C LEU A 324 1.65 13.14 -3.10
N GLY A 325 0.42 12.67 -3.31
CA GLY A 325 -0.52 13.22 -4.30
C GLY A 325 -0.86 14.70 -4.10
N ILE A 326 -0.80 15.23 -2.87
CA ILE A 326 -0.94 16.67 -2.59
C ILE A 326 0.24 17.45 -3.18
N GLY A 327 1.46 16.97 -2.92
CA GLY A 327 2.69 17.59 -3.41
C GLY A 327 2.78 17.61 -4.94
N MET A 328 2.38 16.51 -5.57
CA MET A 328 2.36 16.35 -7.04
C MET A 328 1.11 16.95 -7.70
N GLY A 329 0.01 17.09 -6.96
CA GLY A 329 -1.28 17.58 -7.46
C GLY A 329 -1.23 19.01 -7.99
N VAL A 330 -0.28 19.81 -7.49
CA VAL A 330 -0.09 21.19 -7.95
C VAL A 330 0.88 21.33 -9.13
N ASP A 331 1.50 20.24 -9.60
CA ASP A 331 2.47 20.29 -10.70
C ASP A 331 1.85 20.91 -11.96
N ALA A 332 0.70 20.40 -12.41
CA ALA A 332 -0.06 20.95 -13.53
C ALA A 332 -0.33 22.46 -13.41
N ASN A 333 -0.62 22.92 -12.19
CA ASN A 333 -0.87 24.31 -11.89
C ASN A 333 0.41 25.16 -11.97
N VAL A 334 1.51 24.68 -11.38
CA VAL A 334 2.83 25.32 -11.43
C VAL A 334 3.29 25.49 -12.88
N ILE A 335 3.16 24.43 -13.69
CA ILE A 335 3.52 24.42 -15.12
C ILE A 335 2.76 25.50 -15.87
N THR A 336 1.44 25.49 -15.70
CA THR A 336 0.56 26.42 -16.40
C THR A 336 0.84 27.85 -15.94
N ALA A 337 1.04 28.07 -14.63
CA ALA A 337 1.28 29.40 -14.07
C ALA A 337 2.63 29.99 -14.51
N GLU A 338 3.72 29.22 -14.47
CA GLU A 338 5.02 29.67 -14.98
C GLU A 338 4.96 29.93 -16.50
N ARG A 339 4.20 29.13 -17.26
CA ARG A 339 4.01 29.40 -18.69
C ARG A 339 3.19 30.68 -18.93
N ILE A 340 2.15 30.94 -18.16
CA ILE A 340 1.38 32.19 -18.24
C ILE A 340 2.30 33.38 -17.96
N LYS A 341 3.15 33.29 -16.93
CA LYS A 341 4.15 34.33 -16.60
C LYS A 341 5.14 34.57 -17.74
N GLU A 342 5.64 33.50 -18.36
CA GLU A 342 6.55 33.58 -19.53
C GLU A 342 5.87 34.23 -20.74
N GLU A 343 4.58 33.98 -20.96
CA GLU A 343 3.85 34.60 -22.08
C GLU A 343 3.49 36.06 -21.80
N LEU A 344 3.24 36.42 -20.54
CA LEU A 344 3.06 37.80 -20.10
C LEU A 344 4.35 38.62 -20.25
N SER A 345 5.53 38.05 -19.94
CA SER A 345 6.81 38.74 -20.14
C SER A 345 7.11 39.06 -21.61
N LYS A 346 6.51 38.30 -22.53
CA LYS A 346 6.56 38.55 -23.99
C LYS A 346 5.53 39.58 -24.46
N ASN A 347 4.98 40.39 -23.56
CA ASN A 347 3.98 41.43 -23.84
C ASN A 347 2.69 40.94 -24.51
N LYS A 348 2.32 39.66 -24.32
CA LYS A 348 1.00 39.18 -24.77
C LYS A 348 -0.10 39.72 -23.86
N THR A 349 -1.29 39.89 -24.43
CA THR A 349 -2.50 40.20 -23.65
C THR A 349 -2.79 39.08 -22.66
N LEU A 350 -3.45 39.39 -21.53
CA LEU A 350 -3.77 38.40 -20.50
C LEU A 350 -4.52 37.19 -21.07
N ASP A 351 -5.55 37.42 -21.88
CA ASP A 351 -6.32 36.34 -22.50
C ASP A 351 -5.48 35.51 -23.50
N GLY A 352 -4.55 36.17 -24.21
CA GLY A 352 -3.58 35.52 -25.08
C GLY A 352 -2.57 34.67 -24.30
N ALA A 353 -2.06 35.17 -23.19
CA ALA A 353 -1.13 34.48 -22.30
C ALA A 353 -1.78 33.26 -21.65
N ILE A 354 -3.02 33.39 -21.14
CA ILE A 354 -3.79 32.27 -20.57
C ILE A 354 -4.03 31.19 -21.64
N LYS A 355 -4.47 31.57 -22.84
CA LYS A 355 -4.73 30.62 -23.94
C LYS A 355 -3.45 29.88 -24.35
N SER A 356 -2.33 30.60 -24.46
CA SER A 356 -1.02 30.03 -24.81
C SER A 356 -0.49 29.13 -23.69
N GLY A 357 -0.61 29.57 -22.44
CA GLY A 357 -0.22 28.85 -21.23
C GLY A 357 -0.82 27.45 -21.15
N PHE A 358 -2.16 27.35 -21.24
CA PHE A 358 -2.84 26.05 -21.23
C PHE A 358 -2.55 25.19 -22.46
N LYS A 359 -2.40 25.80 -23.65
CA LYS A 359 -2.12 25.03 -24.87
C LYS A 359 -0.74 24.38 -24.82
N MET A 360 0.26 25.11 -24.33
CA MET A 360 1.64 24.66 -24.29
C MET A 360 1.96 23.82 -23.05
N GLY A 361 1.27 24.07 -21.92
CA GLY A 361 1.45 23.32 -20.68
C GLY A 361 0.85 21.91 -20.71
N LEU A 362 -0.21 21.67 -21.50
CA LEU A 362 -0.93 20.39 -21.49
C LEU A 362 -0.04 19.20 -21.88
N THR A 363 0.81 19.37 -22.89
CA THR A 363 1.66 18.29 -23.41
C THR A 363 2.67 17.80 -22.35
N PRO A 364 3.48 18.68 -21.71
CA PRO A 364 4.31 18.27 -20.58
C PRO A 364 3.55 17.66 -19.40
N ILE A 365 2.32 18.12 -19.11
CA ILE A 365 1.52 17.58 -18.00
C ILE A 365 1.13 16.13 -18.26
N ILE A 366 0.62 15.85 -19.47
CA ILE A 366 0.27 14.49 -19.86
C ILE A 366 1.52 13.61 -19.84
N ASP A 367 2.61 14.08 -20.45
CA ASP A 367 3.81 13.27 -20.58
C ASP A 367 4.44 12.94 -19.22
N GLY A 368 4.40 13.89 -18.28
CA GLY A 368 4.89 13.73 -16.92
C GLY A 368 4.07 12.79 -16.05
N ASN A 369 2.75 12.83 -16.16
CA ASN A 369 1.85 11.99 -15.35
C ASN A 369 1.73 10.55 -15.86
N VAL A 370 1.94 10.30 -17.16
CA VAL A 370 1.86 8.94 -17.73
C VAL A 370 2.88 7.99 -17.09
N THR A 371 4.08 8.47 -16.75
CA THR A 371 5.10 7.63 -16.12
C THR A 371 4.71 7.20 -14.71
N ILE A 372 4.05 8.08 -13.95
CA ILE A 372 3.54 7.77 -12.61
C ILE A 372 2.37 6.79 -12.71
N VAL A 373 1.49 6.95 -13.71
CA VAL A 373 0.42 5.97 -13.99
C VAL A 373 1.00 4.59 -14.28
N ILE A 374 2.07 4.49 -15.07
CA ILE A 374 2.75 3.20 -15.35
C ILE A 374 3.24 2.56 -14.04
N VAL A 375 3.92 3.33 -13.18
CA VAL A 375 4.42 2.82 -11.89
C VAL A 375 3.28 2.37 -10.98
N ALA A 376 2.26 3.19 -10.81
CA ALA A 376 1.13 2.87 -9.93
C ALA A 376 0.36 1.64 -10.44
N ALA A 377 0.21 1.52 -11.76
CA ALA A 377 -0.37 0.34 -12.40
C ALA A 377 0.45 -0.93 -12.15
N ILE A 378 1.79 -0.84 -12.18
CA ILE A 378 2.67 -1.98 -11.89
C ILE A 378 2.62 -2.35 -10.40
N LEU A 379 2.62 -1.38 -9.49
CA LEU A 379 2.44 -1.62 -8.06
C LEU A 379 1.14 -2.39 -7.80
N MET A 380 0.04 -1.92 -8.38
CA MET A 380 -1.26 -2.58 -8.26
C MET A 380 -1.33 -3.94 -8.97
N GLY A 381 -0.60 -4.11 -10.08
CA GLY A 381 -0.59 -5.37 -10.83
C GLY A 381 0.31 -6.44 -10.23
N ALA A 382 1.39 -6.05 -9.57
CA ALA A 382 2.33 -6.96 -8.91
C ALA A 382 1.84 -7.37 -7.52
N PHE A 383 1.30 -6.42 -6.74
CA PHE A 383 1.01 -6.60 -5.32
C PHE A 383 -0.47 -6.48 -4.96
N GLY A 384 -1.35 -6.30 -5.96
CA GLY A 384 -2.80 -6.25 -5.76
C GLY A 384 -3.49 -7.61 -5.89
N PRO A 385 -4.81 -7.63 -5.66
CA PRO A 385 -5.64 -8.83 -5.83
C PRO A 385 -5.48 -9.43 -7.22
N THR A 386 -5.41 -10.76 -7.31
CA THR A 386 -5.28 -11.53 -8.56
C THR A 386 -6.40 -11.24 -9.55
N ASP A 387 -7.60 -10.98 -9.04
CA ASP A 387 -8.76 -10.60 -9.83
C ASP A 387 -8.80 -9.15 -10.28
N GLY A 388 -7.90 -8.33 -9.76
CA GLY A 388 -7.79 -6.92 -10.10
C GLY A 388 -7.48 -6.70 -11.58
N PHE A 389 -8.02 -5.61 -12.13
CA PHE A 389 -7.79 -5.22 -13.53
C PHE A 389 -6.29 -5.16 -13.87
N TRP A 390 -5.47 -4.52 -13.02
CA TRP A 390 -4.04 -4.39 -13.27
C TRP A 390 -3.28 -5.70 -13.12
N ALA A 391 -3.70 -6.58 -12.20
CA ALA A 391 -3.11 -7.91 -12.08
C ALA A 391 -3.35 -8.73 -13.35
N LYS A 392 -4.56 -8.68 -13.90
CA LYS A 392 -4.90 -9.31 -15.20
C LYS A 392 -4.10 -8.73 -16.37
N VAL A 393 -3.93 -7.40 -16.43
CA VAL A 393 -3.13 -6.72 -17.47
C VAL A 393 -1.66 -7.13 -17.42
N PHE A 394 -1.08 -7.25 -16.22
CA PHE A 394 0.34 -7.57 -16.04
C PHE A 394 0.61 -9.05 -15.76
N ASN A 395 -0.40 -9.91 -15.82
CA ASN A 395 -0.25 -11.36 -15.69
C ASN A 395 0.89 -11.90 -16.58
N PRO A 396 1.07 -11.51 -17.86
CA PRO A 396 2.19 -12.01 -18.68
C PRO A 396 3.59 -11.72 -18.12
N ILE A 397 3.74 -10.75 -17.22
CA ILE A 397 5.00 -10.40 -16.55
C ILE A 397 5.13 -11.13 -15.22
N PHE A 398 4.02 -11.34 -14.51
CA PHE A 398 4.00 -11.86 -13.14
C PHE A 398 3.45 -13.28 -13.01
N PHE A 399 3.05 -13.96 -14.09
CA PHE A 399 2.37 -15.26 -14.04
C PHE A 399 3.16 -16.36 -13.34
N TRP A 400 4.49 -16.27 -13.34
CA TRP A 400 5.36 -17.24 -12.68
C TRP A 400 5.50 -16.98 -11.17
N PHE A 401 4.98 -15.85 -10.67
CA PHE A 401 4.87 -15.56 -9.24
C PHE A 401 3.44 -15.82 -8.79
N GLY A 402 3.29 -16.50 -7.65
CA GLY A 402 2.00 -16.54 -6.96
C GLY A 402 1.50 -15.14 -6.57
N PRO A 403 0.20 -14.93 -6.30
CA PRO A 403 -0.26 -13.87 -5.41
C PRO A 403 0.65 -13.74 -4.19
N SER A 404 1.17 -12.53 -4.06
CA SER A 404 1.89 -12.05 -2.89
C SER A 404 1.29 -10.68 -2.63
N THR A 405 0.00 -10.69 -2.27
CA THR A 405 -0.73 -9.45 -2.09
C THR A 405 -0.06 -8.72 -0.93
N ALA A 406 0.38 -7.49 -1.15
CA ALA A 406 0.90 -6.64 -0.09
C ALA A 406 -0.07 -5.48 0.03
N GLY A 407 -1.03 -5.59 0.94
CA GLY A 407 -2.13 -4.62 1.09
C GLY A 407 -1.62 -3.19 1.25
N THR A 408 -0.49 -3.03 1.94
CA THR A 408 0.24 -1.76 2.11
C THR A 408 0.71 -1.17 0.78
N ILE A 409 1.42 -1.96 -0.04
CA ILE A 409 1.95 -1.54 -1.35
C ILE A 409 0.82 -1.31 -2.36
N TYR A 410 -0.21 -2.16 -2.35
CA TYR A 410 -1.39 -2.01 -3.19
C TYR A 410 -2.15 -0.72 -2.88
N SER A 411 -2.45 -0.45 -1.61
CA SER A 411 -3.18 0.76 -1.19
C SER A 411 -2.40 2.04 -1.52
N PHE A 412 -1.07 2.02 -1.37
CA PHE A 412 -0.21 3.10 -1.84
C PHE A 412 -0.30 3.29 -3.37
N GLY A 413 -0.19 2.20 -4.15
CA GLY A 413 -0.35 2.25 -5.60
C GLY A 413 -1.72 2.77 -6.05
N PHE A 414 -2.79 2.32 -5.38
CA PHE A 414 -4.18 2.72 -5.65
C PHE A 414 -4.40 4.21 -5.40
N THR A 415 -3.97 4.72 -4.23
CA THR A 415 -4.11 6.14 -3.88
C THR A 415 -3.23 7.04 -4.75
N LEU A 416 -2.03 6.59 -5.14
CA LEU A 416 -1.15 7.29 -6.08
C LEU A 416 -1.79 7.38 -7.47
N LEU A 417 -2.27 6.26 -8.03
CA LEU A 417 -2.94 6.22 -9.34
C LEU A 417 -4.16 7.14 -9.34
N THR A 418 -5.01 7.00 -8.33
CA THR A 418 -6.24 7.76 -8.16
C THR A 418 -5.96 9.26 -8.10
N SER A 419 -4.98 9.68 -7.30
CA SER A 419 -4.58 11.08 -7.18
C SER A 419 -4.08 11.66 -8.50
N VAL A 420 -3.28 10.91 -9.27
CA VAL A 420 -2.76 11.36 -10.58
C VAL A 420 -3.87 11.47 -11.62
N LEU A 421 -4.80 10.51 -11.66
CA LEU A 421 -5.94 10.57 -12.57
C LEU A 421 -6.86 11.75 -12.24
N LEU A 422 -7.15 11.97 -10.96
CA LEU A 422 -7.98 13.08 -10.50
C LEU A 422 -7.30 14.44 -10.69
N ASN A 423 -5.96 14.50 -10.69
CA ASN A 423 -5.23 15.71 -11.04
C ASN A 423 -5.55 16.19 -12.48
N PHE A 424 -5.81 15.29 -13.44
CA PHE A 424 -6.28 15.70 -14.77
C PHE A 424 -7.66 16.37 -14.74
N VAL A 425 -8.54 15.93 -13.84
CA VAL A 425 -9.88 16.51 -13.68
C VAL A 425 -9.79 17.85 -12.96
N PHE A 426 -9.18 17.87 -11.77
CA PHE A 426 -9.16 19.07 -10.93
C PHE A 426 -8.00 20.00 -11.27
N GLY A 427 -6.76 19.52 -11.21
CA GLY A 427 -5.56 20.32 -11.46
C GLY A 427 -5.45 20.84 -12.89
N VAL A 428 -5.89 20.08 -13.90
CA VAL A 428 -5.86 20.51 -15.32
C VAL A 428 -7.19 21.11 -15.78
N TRP A 429 -8.28 20.33 -15.78
CA TRP A 429 -9.54 20.78 -16.38
C TRP A 429 -10.26 21.84 -15.53
N ALA A 430 -10.49 21.60 -14.24
CA ALA A 430 -11.22 22.53 -13.37
C ALA A 430 -10.45 23.85 -13.22
N THR A 431 -9.14 23.79 -12.98
CA THR A 431 -8.26 24.98 -13.00
C THR A 431 -8.38 25.76 -14.30
N ARG A 432 -8.40 25.09 -15.46
CA ARG A 432 -8.52 25.75 -16.76
C ARG A 432 -9.83 26.49 -16.92
N VAL A 433 -10.93 25.89 -16.48
CA VAL A 433 -12.25 26.52 -16.52
C VAL A 433 -12.29 27.72 -15.56
N MET A 434 -11.79 27.55 -14.34
CA MET A 434 -11.76 28.60 -13.32
C MET A 434 -10.87 29.79 -13.72
N ILE A 435 -9.62 29.56 -14.17
CA ILE A 435 -8.70 30.63 -14.59
C ILE A 435 -9.27 31.42 -15.78
N ARG A 436 -9.90 30.74 -16.75
CA ARG A 436 -10.57 31.41 -17.87
C ARG A 436 -11.80 32.19 -17.42
N GLY A 437 -12.60 31.67 -16.49
CA GLY A 437 -13.73 32.41 -15.90
C GLY A 437 -13.25 33.66 -15.16
N ALA A 438 -12.19 33.52 -14.36
CA ALA A 438 -11.60 34.60 -13.59
C ALA A 438 -11.08 35.74 -14.50
N SER A 439 -10.49 35.44 -15.66
CA SER A 439 -9.97 36.49 -16.56
C SER A 439 -11.07 37.38 -17.16
N HIS A 440 -12.33 36.91 -17.14
CA HIS A 440 -13.50 37.66 -17.59
C HIS A 440 -14.21 38.41 -16.46
N CYS A 441 -13.80 38.23 -15.20
CA CYS A 441 -14.31 38.98 -14.06
C CYS A 441 -13.54 40.29 -13.91
N LYS A 442 -14.22 41.44 -13.88
CA LYS A 442 -13.57 42.77 -13.79
C LYS A 442 -12.62 42.88 -12.59
N ALA A 443 -13.01 42.34 -11.43
CA ALA A 443 -12.20 42.39 -10.22
C ALA A 443 -10.94 41.51 -10.29
N LEU A 444 -10.96 40.44 -11.10
CA LEU A 444 -9.88 39.46 -11.21
C LEU A 444 -9.03 39.66 -12.47
N ARG A 445 -9.43 40.58 -13.38
CA ARG A 445 -8.76 40.85 -14.66
C ARG A 445 -7.59 41.81 -14.51
N SER A 446 -6.59 41.47 -13.71
CA SER A 446 -5.33 42.23 -13.65
C SER A 446 -4.13 41.35 -13.97
N PRO A 447 -3.19 41.76 -14.84
CA PRO A 447 -1.98 40.98 -15.14
C PRO A 447 -1.15 40.63 -13.91
N TRP A 448 -1.16 41.50 -12.89
CA TRP A 448 -0.50 41.26 -11.61
C TRP A 448 -1.02 40.02 -10.88
N LEU A 449 -2.34 39.78 -10.88
CA LEU A 449 -2.91 38.59 -10.25
C LEU A 449 -2.42 37.28 -10.88
N TYR A 450 -1.98 37.31 -12.15
CA TYR A 450 -1.47 36.15 -12.89
C TYR A 450 0.07 36.09 -12.95
N GLY A 451 0.75 36.82 -12.06
CA GLY A 451 2.21 36.81 -11.95
C GLY A 451 2.94 37.82 -12.84
N GLY A 452 2.21 38.75 -13.48
CA GLY A 452 2.78 39.89 -14.20
C GLY A 452 3.07 41.12 -13.31
N LYS A 453 3.53 42.21 -13.93
CA LYS A 453 3.66 43.55 -13.32
C LYS A 453 2.32 44.28 -13.33
N LYS A 454 2.14 45.25 -12.44
CA LYS A 454 0.95 46.12 -12.39
C LYS A 454 0.78 46.93 -13.68
N GLU A 455 1.88 47.32 -14.31
CA GLU A 455 1.93 48.10 -15.56
C GLU A 455 1.80 47.24 -16.84
N GLY A 456 1.74 45.90 -16.70
CA GLY A 456 1.82 44.95 -17.82
C GLY A 456 3.23 44.35 -17.99
N GLY A 457 3.32 43.16 -18.59
CA GLY A 457 4.57 42.39 -18.66
C GLY A 457 4.80 41.49 -17.43
N ALA A 458 5.96 40.82 -17.35
CA ALA A 458 6.41 40.07 -16.17
C ALA A 458 7.95 40.09 -16.08
N ASP A 459 8.53 40.21 -14.87
CA ASP A 459 9.97 39.98 -14.65
C ASP A 459 10.24 38.48 -14.60
N TYR A 460 10.16 37.83 -15.76
CA TYR A 460 10.61 36.45 -15.90
C TYR A 460 12.08 36.46 -16.32
N LYS A 461 13.00 36.37 -15.35
CA LYS A 461 14.43 36.18 -15.62
C LYS A 461 14.72 34.69 -15.69
N THR A 462 15.00 34.20 -16.90
CA THR A 462 15.58 32.86 -17.07
C THR A 462 16.97 32.85 -16.42
N PRO A 463 17.28 31.89 -15.54
CA PRO A 463 18.64 31.70 -15.07
C PRO A 463 19.60 31.48 -16.25
N SER A 464 20.88 31.83 -16.09
CA SER A 464 21.91 31.63 -17.11
C SER A 464 23.03 30.75 -16.59
N ILE A 465 22.68 29.60 -16.01
CA ILE A 465 23.63 28.66 -15.41
C ILE A 465 24.14 27.71 -16.50
N ASN A 466 25.45 27.46 -16.55
CA ASN A 466 26.06 26.56 -17.53
C ASN A 466 26.15 25.12 -17.02
N PHE A 467 25.05 24.37 -17.11
CA PHE A 467 24.96 22.97 -16.68
C PHE A 467 25.79 22.04 -17.58
N VAL A 468 25.63 22.16 -18.91
CA VAL A 468 26.31 21.29 -19.88
C VAL A 468 27.83 21.50 -19.85
N GLY A 469 28.29 22.72 -19.60
CA GLY A 469 29.71 23.04 -19.43
C GLY A 469 30.32 22.38 -18.19
N ASN A 470 29.56 22.33 -17.09
CA ASN A 470 30.00 21.81 -15.79
C ASN A 470 29.79 20.29 -15.62
N ARG A 471 29.28 19.57 -16.63
CA ARG A 471 28.92 18.14 -16.55
C ARG A 471 29.97 17.21 -15.95
N LYS A 472 31.27 17.47 -16.18
CA LYS A 472 32.35 16.67 -15.57
C LYS A 472 32.35 16.76 -14.04
N LYS A 473 32.05 17.94 -13.48
CA LYS A 473 31.94 18.14 -12.03
C LYS A 473 30.75 17.38 -11.46
N PHE A 474 29.62 17.37 -12.17
CA PHE A 474 28.44 16.62 -11.77
C PHE A 474 28.65 15.10 -11.84
N TYR A 475 29.27 14.60 -12.90
CA TYR A 475 29.61 13.17 -12.98
C TYR A 475 30.57 12.76 -11.86
N ALA A 476 31.57 13.60 -11.55
CA ALA A 476 32.48 13.35 -10.43
C ALA A 476 31.74 13.33 -9.08
N PHE A 477 30.88 14.31 -8.80
CA PHE A 477 30.08 14.36 -7.57
C PHE A 477 29.18 13.13 -7.42
N SER A 478 28.47 12.75 -8.49
CA SER A 478 27.59 11.57 -8.49
C SER A 478 28.40 10.28 -8.29
N GLY A 479 29.58 10.18 -8.92
CA GLY A 479 30.49 9.05 -8.73
C GLY A 479 31.02 8.94 -7.29
N VAL A 480 31.30 10.07 -6.64
CA VAL A 480 31.70 10.10 -5.21
C VAL A 480 30.56 9.64 -4.32
N LEU A 481 29.32 10.10 -4.57
CA LEU A 481 28.15 9.63 -3.80
C LEU A 481 27.96 8.12 -3.91
N ILE A 482 28.04 7.57 -5.13
CA ILE A 482 27.97 6.12 -5.36
C ILE A 482 29.11 5.40 -4.61
N ALA A 483 30.34 5.93 -4.66
CA ALA A 483 31.47 5.34 -3.95
C ALA A 483 31.27 5.35 -2.43
N ILE A 484 30.72 6.42 -1.85
CA ILE A 484 30.39 6.48 -0.41
C ILE A 484 29.41 5.37 -0.04
N VAL A 485 28.32 5.20 -0.80
CA VAL A 485 27.34 4.16 -0.54
C VAL A 485 27.97 2.77 -0.65
N LEU A 486 28.80 2.50 -1.67
CA LEU A 486 29.51 1.22 -1.80
C LEU A 486 30.46 0.94 -0.64
N VAL A 487 31.15 1.96 -0.12
CA VAL A 487 32.00 1.82 1.08
C VAL A 487 31.14 1.44 2.29
N PHE A 488 29.99 2.10 2.49
CA PHE A 488 29.08 1.75 3.58
C PHE A 488 28.51 0.34 3.43
N CYS A 489 28.16 -0.09 2.21
CA CYS A 489 27.77 -1.48 1.95
C CYS A 489 28.88 -2.47 2.33
N GLY A 490 30.14 -2.17 2.02
CA GLY A 490 31.27 -3.04 2.34
C GLY A 490 31.63 -3.07 3.82
N VAL A 491 31.43 -1.96 4.55
CA VAL A 491 31.77 -1.84 5.98
C VAL A 491 30.67 -2.33 6.89
N PHE A 492 29.41 -1.99 6.61
CA PHE A 492 28.26 -2.27 7.48
C PHE A 492 27.36 -3.40 6.97
N GLY A 493 27.56 -3.86 5.73
CA GLY A 493 26.65 -4.79 5.08
C GLY A 493 25.34 -4.14 4.66
N VAL A 494 24.42 -4.96 4.15
CA VAL A 494 23.06 -4.54 3.78
C VAL A 494 22.10 -5.33 4.66
N GLY A 495 21.41 -4.63 5.58
CA GLY A 495 20.34 -5.22 6.38
C GLY A 495 19.14 -5.50 5.50
N MET A 496 18.61 -6.72 5.55
CA MET A 496 17.32 -7.06 4.93
C MET A 496 16.41 -7.58 6.03
N ASP A 497 15.15 -7.20 5.93
CA ASP A 497 14.08 -7.52 6.86
C ASP A 497 13.61 -8.98 6.72
N VAL A 498 12.84 -9.46 7.71
CA VAL A 498 12.24 -10.81 7.70
C VAL A 498 11.31 -10.99 6.49
N GLU A 499 10.69 -9.90 6.01
CA GLU A 499 9.85 -9.90 4.80
C GLU A 499 10.61 -10.37 3.53
N PHE A 500 11.95 -10.25 3.49
CA PHE A 500 12.78 -10.72 2.37
C PHE A 500 13.64 -11.94 2.69
N LYS A 501 14.06 -12.11 3.94
CA LYS A 501 14.94 -13.22 4.35
C LYS A 501 14.16 -14.46 4.78
N GLY A 502 12.91 -14.28 5.22
CA GLY A 502 12.24 -15.21 6.11
C GLY A 502 12.71 -15.03 7.57
N GLY A 503 11.87 -15.49 8.48
CA GLY A 503 12.09 -15.50 9.92
C GLY A 503 10.91 -14.93 10.70
N SER A 504 11.15 -14.64 11.97
CA SER A 504 10.14 -14.10 12.88
C SER A 504 10.58 -12.75 13.43
N MET A 505 9.69 -11.78 13.41
CA MET A 505 9.86 -10.51 14.11
C MET A 505 8.71 -10.31 15.08
N ILE A 506 9.02 -10.16 16.36
CA ILE A 506 8.04 -9.92 17.41
C ILE A 506 8.34 -8.56 18.01
N THR A 507 7.34 -7.70 18.12
CA THR A 507 7.43 -6.47 18.90
C THR A 507 6.56 -6.60 20.14
N LEU A 508 7.18 -6.49 21.31
CA LEU A 508 6.55 -6.52 22.62
C LEU A 508 6.48 -5.10 23.19
N ALA A 509 5.38 -4.73 23.83
CA ALA A 509 5.32 -3.62 24.78
C ALA A 509 5.86 -4.09 26.13
N TYR A 510 6.57 -3.22 26.84
CA TYR A 510 7.00 -3.48 28.21
C TYR A 510 7.14 -2.18 29.02
N GLN A 511 7.28 -2.31 30.34
CA GLN A 511 7.44 -1.23 31.31
C GLN A 511 8.77 -1.35 32.05
N GLY A 512 9.27 -0.24 32.58
CA GLY A 512 10.47 -0.21 33.43
C GLY A 512 11.79 -0.05 32.66
N GLU A 513 12.84 -0.72 33.14
CA GLU A 513 14.11 -0.86 32.43
C GLU A 513 14.30 -2.33 32.07
N ALA A 514 14.86 -2.59 30.90
CA ALA A 514 15.12 -3.93 30.39
C ALA A 514 16.62 -4.08 30.15
N ASP A 515 17.23 -5.07 30.79
CA ASP A 515 18.60 -5.48 30.46
C ASP A 515 18.55 -6.35 29.21
N LEU A 516 19.00 -5.78 28.08
CA LEU A 516 18.96 -6.45 26.79
C LEU A 516 19.80 -7.72 26.77
N GLU A 517 20.96 -7.77 27.43
CA GLU A 517 21.81 -8.96 27.40
C GLU A 517 21.17 -10.11 28.19
N ALA A 518 20.53 -9.79 29.32
CA ALA A 518 19.79 -10.76 30.12
C ALA A 518 18.56 -11.29 29.36
N LEU A 519 17.79 -10.39 28.73
CA LEU A 519 16.63 -10.77 27.92
C LEU A 519 17.03 -11.58 26.68
N GLU A 520 18.15 -11.27 26.05
CA GLU A 520 18.66 -12.02 24.88
C GLU A 520 18.92 -13.47 25.28
N THR A 521 19.52 -13.66 26.45
CA THR A 521 19.82 -14.98 27.01
C THR A 521 18.54 -15.71 27.40
N SER A 522 17.65 -15.08 28.17
CA SER A 522 16.36 -15.68 28.60
C SER A 522 15.51 -16.12 27.41
N ILE A 523 15.33 -15.24 26.42
CA ILE A 523 14.53 -15.53 25.23
C ILE A 523 15.21 -16.63 24.40
N GLY A 524 16.54 -16.60 24.30
CA GLY A 524 17.29 -17.61 23.57
C GLY A 524 17.21 -19.00 24.20
N GLU A 525 17.23 -19.09 25.53
CA GLU A 525 17.05 -20.35 26.26
C GLU A 525 15.64 -20.91 26.10
N GLU A 526 14.61 -20.08 26.23
CA GLU A 526 13.20 -20.50 26.13
C GLU A 526 12.85 -20.96 24.71
N LEU A 527 13.31 -20.23 23.69
CA LEU A 527 13.07 -20.57 22.29
C LEU A 527 14.01 -21.67 21.77
N GLY A 528 15.06 -22.02 22.52
CA GLY A 528 16.13 -22.90 22.05
C GLY A 528 16.93 -22.31 20.88
N GLN A 529 17.00 -20.97 20.78
CA GLN A 529 17.62 -20.25 19.67
C GLN A 529 18.78 -19.37 20.13
N SER A 530 19.92 -19.48 19.45
CA SER A 530 21.13 -18.71 19.79
C SER A 530 21.41 -17.52 18.87
N ASN A 531 20.61 -17.34 17.82
CA ASN A 531 20.87 -16.35 16.77
C ASN A 531 19.75 -15.30 16.67
N LEU A 532 19.33 -14.75 17.81
CA LEU A 532 18.32 -13.70 17.87
C LEU A 532 18.96 -12.33 18.05
N THR A 533 18.24 -11.28 17.67
CA THR A 533 18.66 -9.90 17.91
C THR A 533 17.56 -9.13 18.60
N LEU A 534 17.93 -8.33 19.60
CA LEU A 534 17.02 -7.46 20.34
C LEU A 534 17.25 -6.00 19.98
N GLN A 535 16.15 -5.27 19.79
CA GLN A 535 16.18 -3.81 19.63
C GLN A 535 15.09 -3.18 20.49
N THR A 536 15.46 -2.24 21.33
CA THR A 536 14.47 -1.41 22.05
C THR A 536 13.97 -0.28 21.18
N GLY A 537 12.69 0.03 21.29
CA GLY A 537 12.04 1.17 20.68
C GLY A 537 11.06 1.84 21.64
N THR A 538 10.25 2.73 21.08
CA THR A 538 9.14 3.37 21.79
C THR A 538 7.95 3.46 20.86
N ASP A 539 6.76 3.14 21.35
CA ASP A 539 5.53 3.27 20.58
C ASP A 539 5.04 4.73 20.48
N ILE A 540 3.92 4.94 19.78
CA ILE A 540 3.27 6.24 19.60
C ILE A 540 2.71 6.80 20.92
N ALA A 541 2.43 5.94 21.90
CA ALA A 541 1.97 6.31 23.23
C ALA A 541 3.11 6.72 24.17
N GLY A 542 4.37 6.50 23.77
CA GLY A 542 5.55 6.67 24.62
C GLY A 542 5.84 5.47 25.52
N GLY A 543 5.14 4.35 25.31
CA GLY A 543 5.46 3.05 25.91
C GLY A 543 6.74 2.49 25.32
N GLN A 544 7.50 1.72 26.11
CA GLN A 544 8.71 1.08 25.64
C GLN A 544 8.36 -0.17 24.84
N THR A 545 9.12 -0.43 23.77
CA THR A 545 8.94 -1.62 22.94
C THR A 545 10.24 -2.41 22.83
N LEU A 546 10.13 -3.73 22.77
CA LEU A 546 11.23 -4.65 22.54
C LEU A 546 10.94 -5.44 21.27
N THR A 547 11.75 -5.25 20.24
CA THR A 547 11.68 -6.03 19.00
C THR A 547 12.68 -7.18 19.07
N VAL A 548 12.16 -8.40 19.02
CA VAL A 548 12.90 -9.65 18.92
C VAL A 548 12.90 -10.08 17.46
N THR A 549 14.07 -10.27 16.86
CA THR A 549 14.19 -10.75 15.48
C THR A 549 14.97 -12.06 15.42
N LEU A 550 14.33 -13.08 14.85
CA LEU A 550 14.86 -14.41 14.55
C LEU A 550 15.05 -14.52 13.03
N PRO A 551 16.30 -14.58 12.53
CA PRO A 551 16.59 -14.59 11.10
C PRO A 551 16.54 -16.01 10.51
N GLY A 552 16.06 -16.14 9.26
CA GLY A 552 16.25 -17.36 8.46
C GLY A 552 14.96 -18.17 8.29
N SER A 553 15.02 -19.48 8.52
CA SER A 553 13.85 -20.36 8.45
C SER A 553 13.21 -20.61 9.82
N GLU A 554 13.66 -19.88 10.84
CA GLU A 554 13.14 -19.99 12.20
C GLU A 554 11.86 -19.16 12.30
N THR A 555 10.73 -19.79 11.94
CA THR A 555 9.40 -19.31 12.28
C THR A 555 9.07 -19.72 13.71
N LEU A 556 8.34 -18.87 14.42
CA LEU A 556 7.82 -19.22 15.73
C LEU A 556 6.44 -19.83 15.59
N THR A 557 6.28 -21.02 16.16
CA THR A 557 4.93 -21.51 16.45
C THR A 557 4.33 -20.65 17.54
N THR A 558 3.02 -20.72 17.66
CA THR A 558 2.29 -19.96 18.68
C THR A 558 2.62 -20.44 20.07
N GLU A 559 2.68 -21.75 20.26
CA GLU A 559 3.02 -22.35 21.54
C GLU A 559 4.37 -21.83 22.04
N GLN A 560 5.33 -21.64 21.14
CA GLN A 560 6.62 -21.04 21.46
C GLN A 560 6.50 -19.56 21.82
N LEU A 561 5.66 -18.79 21.14
CA LEU A 561 5.44 -17.37 21.44
C LEU A 561 4.74 -17.18 22.80
N ASP A 562 3.68 -17.96 23.07
CA ASP A 562 2.93 -17.92 24.33
C ASP A 562 3.78 -18.41 25.49
N GLY A 563 4.54 -19.49 25.28
CA GLY A 563 5.53 -19.98 26.24
C GLY A 563 6.57 -18.91 26.57
N MET A 564 7.13 -18.25 25.54
CA MET A 564 8.07 -17.15 25.71
C MET A 564 7.46 -15.96 26.46
N LEU A 565 6.24 -15.54 26.14
CA LEU A 565 5.54 -14.46 26.84
C LEU A 565 5.23 -14.80 28.30
N ALA A 566 4.82 -16.03 28.57
CA ALA A 566 4.57 -16.51 29.92
C ALA A 566 5.87 -16.54 30.74
N ALA A 567 6.94 -17.12 30.19
CA ALA A 567 8.25 -17.18 30.83
C ALA A 567 8.82 -15.78 31.11
N LEU A 568 8.72 -14.85 30.15
CA LEU A 568 9.15 -13.47 30.34
C LEU A 568 8.37 -12.76 31.45
N ASN A 569 7.06 -12.95 31.53
CA ASN A 569 6.25 -12.34 32.59
C ASN A 569 6.42 -13.02 33.96
N GLU A 570 6.80 -14.31 34.00
CA GLU A 570 7.16 -15.00 35.24
C GLU A 570 8.53 -14.54 35.77
N GLN A 571 9.51 -14.41 34.87
CA GLN A 571 10.88 -14.02 35.22
C GLN A 571 11.03 -12.51 35.48
N TYR A 572 10.24 -11.69 34.78
CA TYR A 572 10.26 -10.22 34.85
C TYR A 572 8.85 -9.63 35.04
N PRO A 573 8.19 -9.90 36.19
CA PRO A 573 6.77 -9.56 36.41
C PRO A 573 6.50 -8.05 36.44
N ASP A 574 7.50 -7.24 36.78
CA ASP A 574 7.39 -5.78 36.81
C ASP A 574 7.36 -5.16 35.40
N ASN A 575 7.83 -5.89 34.38
CA ASN A 575 7.97 -5.38 33.01
C ASN A 575 6.69 -5.54 32.17
N GLN A 576 5.74 -6.39 32.57
CA GLN A 576 4.43 -6.56 31.91
C GLN A 576 4.54 -6.67 30.38
N PHE A 577 5.26 -7.68 29.90
CA PHE A 577 5.44 -7.91 28.48
C PHE A 577 4.11 -8.26 27.81
N ALA A 578 3.75 -7.49 26.78
CA ALA A 578 2.54 -7.70 25.98
C ALA A 578 2.86 -7.66 24.48
N GLN A 579 2.24 -8.53 23.69
CA GLN A 579 2.43 -8.54 22.24
C GLN A 579 1.81 -7.31 21.56
N ASN A 580 2.61 -6.57 20.77
CA ASN A 580 2.13 -5.48 19.93
C ASN A 580 2.00 -5.89 18.46
N GLU A 581 3.02 -6.56 17.94
CA GLU A 581 3.11 -6.95 16.54
C GLU A 581 3.88 -8.25 16.42
N VAL A 582 3.44 -9.15 15.55
CA VAL A 582 4.20 -10.32 15.12
C VAL A 582 4.22 -10.34 13.60
N SER A 583 5.33 -10.75 13.02
CA SER A 583 5.50 -10.99 11.60
C SER A 583 6.36 -12.23 11.40
N ASN A 584 5.71 -13.34 11.07
CA ASN A 584 6.35 -14.59 10.69
C ASN A 584 6.23 -14.78 9.18
N VAL A 585 7.37 -14.99 8.54
CA VAL A 585 7.46 -15.13 7.09
C VAL A 585 8.32 -16.34 6.76
N ASP A 586 7.78 -17.32 6.06
CA ASP A 586 8.57 -18.40 5.49
C ASP A 586 9.65 -17.85 4.53
N ALA A 587 10.84 -18.48 4.55
CA ALA A 587 11.98 -18.07 3.75
C ALA A 587 11.74 -18.21 2.23
N THR A 588 10.88 -19.13 1.80
CA THR A 588 10.49 -19.27 0.39
C THR A 588 9.56 -18.13 -0.01
N ILE A 589 8.54 -17.83 0.80
CA ILE A 589 7.64 -16.69 0.58
C ILE A 589 8.42 -15.38 0.51
N GLY A 590 9.34 -15.14 1.46
CA GLY A 590 10.17 -13.93 1.49
C GLY A 590 11.07 -13.77 0.25
N LYS A 591 11.70 -14.87 -0.22
CA LYS A 591 12.51 -14.86 -1.45
C LYS A 591 11.67 -14.63 -2.70
N GLU A 592 10.50 -15.25 -2.80
CA GLU A 592 9.56 -15.04 -3.89
C GLU A 592 9.11 -13.57 -3.95
N PHE A 593 8.79 -13.00 -2.79
CA PHE A 593 8.41 -11.60 -2.66
C PHE A 593 9.53 -10.64 -3.08
N LEU A 594 10.77 -10.89 -2.65
CA LEU A 594 11.95 -10.13 -3.08
C LEU A 594 12.15 -10.20 -4.61
N LEU A 595 12.10 -11.40 -5.18
CA LEU A 595 12.31 -11.60 -6.62
C LEU A 595 11.19 -10.93 -7.43
N LYS A 596 9.95 -11.03 -6.98
CA LYS A 596 8.80 -10.35 -7.59
C LYS A 596 8.95 -8.84 -7.57
N SER A 597 9.43 -8.30 -6.45
CA SER A 597 9.74 -6.88 -6.30
C SER A 597 10.81 -6.39 -7.27
N VAL A 598 11.88 -7.18 -7.46
CA VAL A 598 12.93 -6.89 -8.45
C VAL A 598 12.37 -6.94 -9.87
N VAL A 599 11.53 -7.93 -10.20
CA VAL A 599 10.89 -8.01 -11.52
C VAL A 599 9.95 -6.83 -11.76
N ALA A 600 9.16 -6.41 -10.77
CA ALA A 600 8.30 -5.24 -10.88
C ALA A 600 9.10 -3.96 -11.19
N LEU A 601 10.25 -3.80 -10.53
CA LEU A 601 11.17 -2.69 -10.75
C LEU A 601 11.78 -2.69 -12.16
N VAL A 602 12.21 -3.85 -12.65
CA VAL A 602 12.74 -4.00 -14.01
C VAL A 602 11.64 -3.77 -15.05
N ALA A 603 10.44 -4.32 -14.85
CA ALA A 603 9.30 -4.12 -15.72
C ALA A 603 8.92 -2.63 -15.82
N ALA A 604 8.92 -1.91 -14.70
CA ALA A 604 8.70 -0.46 -14.67
C ALA A 604 9.76 0.30 -15.48
N CYS A 605 11.04 -0.01 -15.27
CA CYS A 605 12.14 0.55 -16.05
C CYS A 605 11.95 0.33 -17.57
N VAL A 606 11.60 -0.90 -17.97
CA VAL A 606 11.41 -1.26 -19.39
C VAL A 606 10.22 -0.52 -19.99
N LEU A 607 9.06 -0.52 -19.33
CA LEU A 607 7.85 0.15 -19.83
C LEU A 607 8.05 1.66 -19.95
N ILE A 608 8.74 2.27 -18.99
CA ILE A 608 9.08 3.69 -19.06
C ILE A 608 10.12 3.97 -20.16
N LEU A 609 11.12 3.11 -20.34
CA LEU A 609 12.06 3.22 -21.46
C LEU A 609 11.31 3.19 -22.80
N LEU A 610 10.40 2.22 -22.99
CA LEU A 610 9.59 2.08 -24.20
C LEU A 610 8.73 3.32 -24.43
N TYR A 611 8.07 3.81 -23.38
CA TYR A 611 7.27 5.04 -23.43
C TYR A 611 8.12 6.25 -23.85
N VAL A 612 9.25 6.50 -23.17
CA VAL A 612 10.16 7.63 -23.47
C VAL A 612 10.76 7.49 -24.88
N ALA A 613 11.15 6.28 -25.28
CA ALA A 613 11.70 6.02 -26.61
C ALA A 613 10.69 6.30 -27.73
N TYR A 614 9.43 5.89 -27.54
CA TYR A 614 8.34 6.20 -28.46
C TYR A 614 8.07 7.71 -28.49
N ARG A 615 7.89 8.31 -27.31
CA ARG A 615 7.50 9.71 -27.14
C ARG A 615 8.51 10.70 -27.71
N PHE A 616 9.79 10.42 -27.52
CA PHE A 616 10.89 11.31 -27.90
C PHE A 616 11.65 10.85 -29.15
N ARG A 617 11.02 10.05 -30.03
CA ARG A 617 11.61 9.56 -31.29
C ARG A 617 12.29 10.67 -32.11
N ARG A 618 11.71 11.89 -32.13
CA ARG A 618 12.25 13.07 -32.85
C ARG A 618 13.59 13.61 -32.33
N ILE A 619 13.88 13.45 -31.03
CA ILE A 619 15.19 13.84 -30.46
C ILE A 619 16.14 12.64 -30.35
N GLY A 620 15.79 11.48 -30.92
CA GLY A 620 16.56 10.25 -30.85
C GLY A 620 16.13 9.40 -29.66
N GLY A 621 14.86 8.99 -29.67
CA GLY A 621 14.13 8.34 -28.57
C GLY A 621 14.93 7.34 -27.75
N LEU A 622 15.60 6.36 -28.38
CA LEU A 622 16.42 5.39 -27.65
C LEU A 622 17.53 6.03 -26.80
N LYS A 623 18.17 7.11 -27.29
CA LYS A 623 19.19 7.85 -26.53
C LYS A 623 18.57 8.64 -25.37
N ALA A 624 17.39 9.21 -25.59
CA ALA A 624 16.66 9.92 -24.54
C ALA A 624 16.25 8.93 -23.44
N GLY A 625 15.65 7.80 -23.82
CA GLY A 625 15.26 6.73 -22.90
C GLY A 625 16.43 6.16 -22.12
N SER A 626 17.52 5.76 -22.78
CA SER A 626 18.67 5.16 -22.09
C SER A 626 19.36 6.12 -21.10
N THR A 627 19.50 7.40 -21.46
CA THR A 627 20.11 8.39 -20.56
C THR A 627 19.21 8.79 -19.41
N ALA A 628 17.88 8.75 -19.61
CA ALA A 628 16.92 8.86 -18.51
C ALA A 628 17.02 7.67 -17.55
N VAL A 629 17.13 6.45 -18.08
CA VAL A 629 17.30 5.24 -17.25
C VAL A 629 18.61 5.28 -16.45
N VAL A 630 19.71 5.79 -17.00
CA VAL A 630 20.96 5.96 -16.22
C VAL A 630 20.77 6.93 -15.05
N ALA A 631 20.03 8.03 -15.24
CA ALA A 631 19.69 8.94 -14.14
C ALA A 631 18.76 8.28 -13.12
N LEU A 632 17.80 7.47 -13.56
CA LEU A 632 16.95 6.68 -12.67
C LEU A 632 17.76 5.70 -11.82
N LEU A 633 18.67 4.94 -12.42
CA LEU A 633 19.54 4.01 -11.69
C LEU A 633 20.39 4.74 -10.65
N HIS A 634 20.87 5.96 -10.97
CA HIS A 634 21.53 6.81 -9.99
C HIS A 634 20.61 7.13 -8.81
N ASP A 635 19.38 7.59 -9.05
CA ASP A 635 18.46 7.98 -7.98
C ASP A 635 18.04 6.81 -7.10
N MET A 636 17.80 5.66 -7.72
CA MET A 636 17.56 4.40 -7.03
C MET A 636 18.74 4.02 -6.14
N PHE A 637 19.97 4.24 -6.60
CA PHE A 637 21.17 3.99 -5.81
C PHE A 637 21.31 4.97 -4.64
N ILE A 638 20.87 6.23 -4.79
CA ILE A 638 20.82 7.18 -3.69
C ILE A 638 19.81 6.75 -2.63
N ILE A 639 18.61 6.31 -3.02
CA ILE A 639 17.63 5.77 -2.06
C ILE A 639 18.20 4.57 -1.33
N PHE A 640 18.70 3.58 -2.07
CA PHE A 640 19.38 2.43 -1.48
C PHE A 640 20.50 2.84 -0.52
N GLY A 641 21.27 3.86 -0.89
CA GLY A 641 22.29 4.45 -0.02
C GLY A 641 21.75 5.01 1.29
N VAL A 642 20.59 5.66 1.29
CA VAL A 642 19.96 6.16 2.53
C VAL A 642 19.59 5.00 3.46
N PHE A 643 19.01 3.92 2.92
CA PHE A 643 18.71 2.72 3.71
C PHE A 643 19.98 2.13 4.35
N VAL A 644 21.05 1.96 3.56
CA VAL A 644 22.31 1.40 4.05
C VAL A 644 23.00 2.31 5.07
N ILE A 645 23.06 3.63 4.80
CA ILE A 645 23.74 4.61 5.67
C ILE A 645 23.01 4.74 7.01
N LEU A 646 21.68 4.75 7.00
CA LEU A 646 20.86 4.82 8.21
C LEU A 646 20.63 3.46 8.87
N ARG A 647 21.16 2.37 8.29
CA ARG A 647 20.95 0.99 8.74
C ARG A 647 19.47 0.60 8.86
N ILE A 648 18.64 1.14 7.98
CA ILE A 648 17.24 0.75 7.86
C ILE A 648 17.20 -0.58 7.09
N PRO A 649 16.60 -1.65 7.64
CA PRO A 649 16.42 -2.91 6.93
C PRO A 649 15.63 -2.72 5.63
N LEU A 650 16.05 -3.39 4.57
CA LEU A 650 15.28 -3.41 3.32
C LEU A 650 14.04 -4.30 3.50
N ASN A 651 12.85 -3.72 3.30
CA ASN A 651 11.54 -4.37 3.37
C ASN A 651 10.60 -3.88 2.24
N GLY A 652 9.31 -4.17 2.31
CA GLY A 652 8.30 -3.73 1.34
C GLY A 652 8.26 -2.20 1.15
N ASN A 653 8.54 -1.41 2.20
CA ASN A 653 8.61 0.06 2.10
C ASN A 653 9.78 0.52 1.21
N PHE A 654 10.92 -0.18 1.23
CA PHE A 654 12.03 0.09 0.31
C PHE A 654 11.58 -0.06 -1.15
N ILE A 655 10.84 -1.13 -1.47
CA ILE A 655 10.34 -1.39 -2.83
C ILE A 655 9.33 -0.33 -3.25
N ALA A 656 8.38 0.01 -2.38
CA ALA A 656 7.43 1.07 -2.63
C ALA A 656 8.13 2.42 -2.89
N ALA A 657 9.13 2.78 -2.07
CA ALA A 657 9.90 4.01 -2.26
C ALA A 657 10.70 4.01 -3.58
N MET A 658 11.33 2.88 -3.93
CA MET A 658 12.09 2.69 -5.17
C MET A 658 11.23 2.81 -6.42
N LEU A 659 10.06 2.15 -6.44
CA LEU A 659 9.11 2.25 -7.55
C LEU A 659 8.54 3.67 -7.65
N THR A 660 8.25 4.31 -6.53
CA THR A 660 7.73 5.70 -6.50
C THR A 660 8.73 6.68 -7.10
N ILE A 661 10.00 6.62 -6.70
CA ILE A 661 11.00 7.55 -7.25
C ILE A 661 11.21 7.32 -8.74
N LEU A 662 11.06 6.09 -9.21
CA LEU A 662 11.21 5.75 -10.61
C LEU A 662 10.19 6.53 -11.45
N GLY A 663 8.94 6.59 -10.99
CA GLY A 663 7.88 7.37 -11.64
C GLY A 663 8.06 8.88 -11.53
N TYR A 664 8.54 9.35 -10.37
CA TYR A 664 8.74 10.78 -10.09
C TYR A 664 9.96 11.37 -10.80
N SER A 665 11.14 10.75 -10.70
CA SER A 665 12.39 11.29 -11.27
C SER A 665 12.33 11.37 -12.80
N ILE A 666 11.70 10.38 -13.46
CA ILE A 666 11.55 10.41 -14.91
C ILE A 666 10.61 11.52 -15.38
N ASN A 667 9.62 11.93 -14.58
CA ASN A 667 8.68 13.01 -14.93
C ASN A 667 9.47 14.28 -15.27
N ASP A 668 10.38 14.70 -14.38
CA ASP A 668 11.19 15.89 -14.61
C ASP A 668 12.11 15.75 -15.83
N THR A 669 12.68 14.56 -16.08
CA THR A 669 13.49 14.30 -17.28
C THR A 669 12.68 14.43 -18.57
N VAL A 670 11.47 13.86 -18.60
CA VAL A 670 10.53 13.94 -19.72
C VAL A 670 10.16 15.39 -20.02
N VAL A 671 9.97 16.21 -18.98
CA VAL A 671 9.69 17.63 -19.07
C VAL A 671 10.83 18.41 -19.71
N ILE A 672 12.07 18.19 -19.30
CA ILE A 672 13.22 18.89 -19.91
C ILE A 672 13.43 18.40 -21.35
N TYR A 673 13.22 17.12 -21.64
CA TYR A 673 13.27 16.59 -22.99
C TYR A 673 12.20 17.18 -23.91
N ASP A 674 11.00 17.42 -23.40
CA ASP A 674 9.96 18.14 -24.14
C ASP A 674 10.42 19.55 -24.50
N ARG A 675 11.06 20.25 -23.56
CA ARG A 675 11.60 21.59 -23.80
C ARG A 675 12.75 21.58 -24.81
N ILE A 676 13.64 20.59 -24.75
CA ILE A 676 14.71 20.40 -25.75
C ILE A 676 14.10 20.15 -27.13
N ARG A 677 13.04 19.35 -27.22
CA ARG A 677 12.32 19.07 -28.46
C ARG A 677 11.67 20.33 -29.02
N GLU A 678 11.02 21.13 -28.18
CA GLU A 678 10.41 22.42 -28.56
C GLU A 678 11.47 23.40 -29.08
N ASN A 679 12.54 23.63 -28.30
CA ASN A 679 13.63 24.52 -28.69
C ASN A 679 14.35 24.04 -29.95
N SER A 680 14.47 22.72 -30.17
CA SER A 680 15.03 22.15 -31.40
C SER A 680 14.17 22.38 -32.64
N ALA A 681 12.86 22.60 -32.47
CA ALA A 681 11.95 22.98 -33.56
C ALA A 681 11.94 24.49 -33.79
N LEU A 682 12.14 25.29 -32.75
CA LEU A 682 12.18 26.77 -32.81
C LEU A 682 13.51 27.31 -33.33
N PHE A 683 14.63 26.75 -32.87
CA PHE A 683 15.97 27.19 -33.22
C PHE A 683 16.62 26.22 -34.22
N GLY A 684 17.00 26.73 -35.38
CA GLY A 684 17.71 25.94 -36.39
C GLY A 684 19.14 25.59 -35.94
N LYS A 685 19.71 24.51 -36.49
CA LYS A 685 21.10 24.06 -36.19
C LYS A 685 22.20 25.11 -36.45
N ARG A 686 21.90 26.17 -37.23
CA ARG A 686 22.81 27.29 -37.52
C ARG A 686 22.71 28.44 -36.50
N GLN A 687 21.62 28.51 -35.73
CA GLN A 687 21.35 29.60 -34.78
C GLN A 687 21.93 29.32 -33.38
N MET A 688 21.95 28.06 -32.95
CA MET A 688 22.48 27.66 -31.64
C MET A 688 23.18 26.30 -31.72
N SER A 689 24.28 26.14 -30.99
CA SER A 689 24.92 24.83 -30.80
C SER A 689 24.04 23.91 -29.94
N LEU A 690 24.26 22.59 -30.04
CA LEU A 690 23.51 21.61 -29.23
C LEU A 690 23.68 21.87 -27.72
N LYS A 691 24.88 22.29 -27.29
CA LYS A 691 25.17 22.57 -25.88
C LYS A 691 24.40 23.80 -25.39
N GLU A 692 24.39 24.88 -26.17
CA GLU A 692 23.65 26.09 -25.84
C GLU A 692 22.14 25.85 -25.83
N LEU A 693 21.63 25.07 -26.78
CA LEU A 693 20.21 24.74 -26.88
C LEU A 693 19.74 23.93 -25.68
N VAL A 694 20.49 22.90 -25.30
CA VAL A 694 20.16 22.10 -24.11
C VAL A 694 20.29 22.94 -22.85
N ASN A 695 21.36 23.74 -22.73
CA ASN A 695 21.54 24.61 -21.57
C ASN A 695 20.41 25.64 -21.42
N LEU A 696 19.96 26.25 -22.52
CA LEU A 696 18.79 27.13 -22.52
C LEU A 696 17.53 26.38 -22.09
N SER A 697 17.32 25.17 -22.60
CA SER A 697 16.15 24.35 -22.26
C SER A 697 16.10 23.99 -20.78
N ILE A 698 17.24 23.60 -20.19
CA ILE A 698 17.37 23.34 -18.75
C ILE A 698 17.02 24.60 -17.95
N ASN A 699 17.64 25.74 -18.27
CA ASN A 699 17.39 26.99 -17.54
C ASN A 699 15.93 27.47 -17.64
N GLN A 700 15.28 27.27 -18.78
CA GLN A 700 13.86 27.61 -18.95
C GLN A 700 12.94 26.73 -18.11
N SER A 701 13.29 25.45 -17.92
CA SER A 701 12.53 24.50 -17.10
C SER A 701 12.95 24.50 -15.63
N PHE A 702 14.08 25.11 -15.27
CA PHE A 702 14.68 25.04 -13.93
C PHE A 702 13.72 25.48 -12.81
N SER A 703 13.10 26.67 -12.96
CA SER A 703 12.17 27.17 -11.94
C SER A 703 10.93 26.29 -11.80
N ARG A 704 10.54 25.56 -12.85
CA ARG A 704 9.42 24.63 -12.79
C ARG A 704 9.83 23.39 -12.01
N SER A 705 10.85 22.65 -12.47
CA SER A 705 11.31 21.41 -11.83
C SER A 705 11.71 21.59 -10.37
N LEU A 706 12.26 22.76 -10.03
CA LEU A 706 12.56 23.09 -8.65
C LEU A 706 11.29 23.29 -7.82
N MET A 707 10.28 24.01 -8.32
CA MET A 707 9.06 24.30 -7.56
C MET A 707 8.19 23.07 -7.35
N THR A 708 8.09 22.18 -8.36
CA THR A 708 7.37 20.91 -8.26
C THR A 708 7.99 19.99 -7.23
N SER A 709 9.33 20.00 -7.15
CA SER A 709 10.05 19.24 -6.14
C SER A 709 9.99 19.89 -4.77
N ILE A 710 10.00 21.22 -4.67
CA ILE A 710 9.79 21.90 -3.38
C ILE A 710 8.39 21.58 -2.83
N THR A 711 7.32 21.61 -3.64
CA THR A 711 5.96 21.30 -3.13
C THR A 711 5.84 19.85 -2.69
N THR A 712 6.47 18.93 -3.42
CA THR A 712 6.45 17.50 -3.08
C THR A 712 7.31 17.18 -1.86
N CYS A 713 8.53 17.71 -1.81
CA CYS A 713 9.41 17.61 -0.64
C CYS A 713 8.82 18.30 0.60
N LEU A 714 8.04 19.37 0.43
CA LEU A 714 7.33 20.03 1.54
C LEU A 714 6.27 19.10 2.12
N ALA A 715 5.43 18.49 1.28
CA ALA A 715 4.41 17.56 1.73
C ALA A 715 5.03 16.33 2.44
N LEU A 716 6.05 15.73 1.83
CA LEU A 716 6.74 14.57 2.40
C LEU A 716 7.60 14.93 3.61
N GLY A 717 8.16 16.14 3.65
CA GLY A 717 8.88 16.67 4.80
C GLY A 717 7.98 16.83 6.02
N VAL A 718 6.73 17.23 5.83
CA VAL A 718 5.72 17.22 6.92
C VAL A 718 5.51 15.81 7.43
N VAL A 719 5.35 14.82 6.54
CA VAL A 719 5.24 13.41 6.94
C VAL A 719 6.46 12.99 7.73
N CYS A 720 7.68 13.25 7.25
CA CYS A 720 8.92 12.91 7.97
C CYS A 720 8.96 13.54 9.37
N VAL A 721 8.64 14.84 9.49
CA VAL A 721 8.65 15.54 10.78
C VAL A 721 7.61 14.96 11.73
N VAL A 722 6.39 14.74 11.23
CA VAL A 722 5.30 14.16 12.03
C VAL A 722 5.65 12.73 12.43
N SER A 723 6.16 11.90 11.53
CA SER A 723 6.60 10.54 11.85
C SER A 723 7.72 10.52 12.89
N VAL A 724 8.68 11.44 12.85
CA VAL A 724 9.72 11.53 13.91
C VAL A 724 9.14 12.00 15.24
N VAL A 725 8.26 13.01 15.23
CA VAL A 725 7.65 13.57 16.45
C VAL A 725 6.75 12.55 17.16
N TYR A 726 6.00 11.77 16.38
CA TYR A 726 5.04 10.79 16.90
C TYR A 726 5.55 9.34 16.82
N ARG A 727 6.85 9.13 16.52
CA ARG A 727 7.51 7.81 16.49
C ARG A 727 6.85 6.78 15.58
N LEU A 728 6.47 7.19 14.36
CA LEU A 728 5.92 6.32 13.32
C LEU A 728 7.04 5.78 12.44
N ASP A 729 7.78 4.78 12.93
CA ASP A 729 8.98 4.25 12.26
C ASP A 729 8.68 3.65 10.88
N SER A 730 7.59 2.89 10.75
CA SER A 730 7.15 2.33 9.46
C SER A 730 6.92 3.41 8.39
N ILE A 731 6.44 4.59 8.80
CA ILE A 731 6.20 5.72 7.88
C ILE A 731 7.47 6.52 7.64
N TYR A 732 8.30 6.71 8.66
CA TYR A 732 9.57 7.42 8.54
C TYR A 732 10.53 6.69 7.58
N THR A 733 10.67 5.36 7.75
CA THR A 733 11.51 4.50 6.90
C THR A 733 11.05 4.46 5.45
N PHE A 734 9.78 4.76 5.19
CA PHE A 734 9.26 4.98 3.84
C PHE A 734 9.50 6.41 3.32
N ALA A 735 9.11 7.42 4.09
CA ALA A 735 9.04 8.81 3.65
C ALA A 735 10.42 9.48 3.54
N PHE A 736 11.34 9.19 4.45
CA PHE A 736 12.63 9.86 4.50
C PHE A 736 13.55 9.47 3.32
N PRO A 737 13.71 8.18 2.96
CA PRO A 737 14.46 7.82 1.76
C PRO A 737 13.84 8.37 0.48
N LEU A 738 12.51 8.39 0.40
CA LEU A 738 11.79 8.95 -0.74
C LEU A 738 12.05 10.47 -0.90
N LEU A 739 12.16 11.22 0.21
CA LEU A 739 12.52 12.64 0.21
C LEU A 739 13.90 12.88 -0.42
N PHE A 740 14.91 12.08 -0.04
CA PHE A 740 16.24 12.13 -0.65
C PHE A 740 16.22 11.71 -2.12
N GLY A 741 15.41 10.71 -2.45
CA GLY A 741 15.14 10.30 -3.82
C GLY A 741 14.66 11.47 -4.67
N MET A 742 13.67 12.24 -4.21
CA MET A 742 13.14 13.39 -4.95
C MET A 742 14.18 14.50 -5.17
N ILE A 743 14.98 14.79 -4.14
CA ILE A 743 16.09 15.75 -4.25
C ILE A 743 17.11 15.26 -5.28
N SER A 744 17.45 13.96 -5.24
CA SER A 744 18.31 13.33 -6.24
C SER A 744 17.72 13.39 -7.64
N GLY A 745 16.41 13.17 -7.80
CA GLY A 745 15.73 13.16 -9.10
C GLY A 745 15.82 14.48 -9.87
N VAL A 746 15.68 15.61 -9.16
CA VAL A 746 15.92 16.94 -9.76
C VAL A 746 17.36 17.09 -10.19
N TYR A 747 18.29 16.69 -9.30
CA TYR A 747 19.72 16.77 -9.55
C TYR A 747 20.11 15.89 -10.75
N SER A 748 19.70 14.62 -10.79
CA SER A 748 20.04 13.66 -11.82
C SER A 748 19.45 14.07 -13.17
N THR A 749 18.21 14.57 -13.20
CA THR A 749 17.58 15.10 -14.41
C THR A 749 18.40 16.25 -15.02
N ILE A 750 18.76 17.25 -14.20
CA ILE A 750 19.41 18.48 -14.65
C ILE A 750 20.90 18.28 -14.92
N CYS A 751 21.57 17.51 -14.08
CA CYS A 751 23.03 17.41 -14.02
C CYS A 751 23.58 16.11 -14.62
N ILE A 752 22.76 15.06 -14.77
CA ILE A 752 23.17 13.74 -15.31
C ILE A 752 22.47 13.44 -16.63
N ALA A 753 21.14 13.27 -16.65
CA ALA A 753 20.38 12.83 -17.83
C ALA A 753 20.62 13.73 -19.04
N THR A 754 20.41 15.04 -18.87
CA THR A 754 20.49 15.99 -19.98
C THR A 754 21.91 16.22 -20.50
N PRO A 755 22.98 16.33 -19.67
CA PRO A 755 24.35 16.40 -20.20
C PRO A 755 24.83 15.08 -20.80
N LEU A 756 24.42 13.93 -20.25
CA LEU A 756 24.78 12.60 -20.77
C LEU A 756 24.18 12.40 -22.17
N TRP A 757 22.94 12.85 -22.37
CA TRP A 757 22.29 12.88 -23.67
C TRP A 757 23.05 13.74 -24.69
N VAL A 758 23.56 14.91 -24.28
CA VAL A 758 24.41 15.77 -25.13
C VAL A 758 25.70 15.04 -25.50
N ASP A 759 26.39 14.45 -24.54
CA ASP A 759 27.64 13.72 -24.79
C ASP A 759 27.42 12.58 -25.79
N TRP A 760 26.36 11.79 -25.65
CA TRP A 760 26.02 10.72 -26.60
C TRP A 760 25.66 11.25 -27.99
N LYS A 761 24.99 12.40 -28.08
CA LYS A 761 24.70 13.04 -29.38
C LYS A 761 25.97 13.56 -30.06
N LEU A 762 26.93 14.07 -29.30
CA LEU A 762 28.19 14.59 -29.82
C LEU A 762 29.18 13.49 -30.19
N HIS A 763 29.24 12.39 -29.43
CA HIS A 763 30.18 11.28 -29.68
C HIS A 763 30.01 10.65 -31.07
N LYS A 764 28.76 10.52 -31.57
CA LYS A 764 28.48 9.95 -32.89
C LYS A 764 28.75 10.90 -34.07
N LYS A 765 29.05 12.18 -33.81
CA LYS A 765 29.43 13.17 -34.86
C LYS A 765 30.93 13.18 -35.17
N ASN A 766 31.76 12.48 -34.36
CA ASN A 766 33.19 12.28 -34.59
C ASN A 766 33.59 10.82 -34.95
N PRO A 767 32.98 10.12 -35.95
CA PRO A 767 33.57 8.86 -36.44
C PRO A 767 34.85 9.04 -37.27
N GLY A 768 35.24 10.29 -37.59
CA GLY A 768 36.31 10.62 -38.54
C GLY A 768 37.73 10.75 -37.98
N LYS A 769 38.00 10.36 -36.73
CA LYS A 769 39.37 10.19 -36.23
C LYS A 769 39.64 8.72 -35.94
N LYS A 770 39.63 7.89 -36.98
CA LYS A 770 40.48 6.69 -36.97
C LYS A 770 41.92 7.17 -37.11
N LYS A 771 42.77 6.61 -36.25
CA LYS A 771 44.22 6.81 -36.14
C LYS A 771 44.86 6.96 -37.52
N ALA A 772 45.62 8.04 -37.71
CA ALA A 772 46.77 8.08 -38.61
C ALA A 772 48.01 8.02 -37.73
#